data_AF-A0A1Y4ART4-F1
#
_entry.id   AF-A0A1Y4ART4-F1
#
_cell.length_a   1.000
_cell.length_b   1.000
_cell.length_c   1.000
_cell.angle_alpha   90.00
_cell.angle_beta   90.00
_cell.angle_gamma   90.00
#
_symmetry.space_group_name_H-M   'P 1'
#
loop_
_entity.id
_entity.type
_entity.pdbx_description
1 polymer ?
#
loop_
_entity_poly.entity_id
_entity_poly.type
_entity_poly.pdbx_seq_one_letter_code
_entity_poly.pdbx_strand_id
1 'polypeptide(L)'
;MAVSQIAYDETSAESIAAYAKQLEGKTLRTVCEIDSLADSHVRKGAFGNAVEELFFHYDINSKSAPDFEEAGTELKTTPIKKRKGGGYSAKERLVISMINYMKVVDETWETSSLQKKLHKILLIAYLYDKELNPVDYLIKLVELWGIPPEDVPTFKKDWDIVVSKIRAGHAHELSGSDTLYLEAATKASSAKDRRKQPFSSELAKPRAWAIKPSYMTATLNHMLDAQRIERHRGEDNLDLLNLVKKRFEPYIGLTELELADVCGYDFRGKRKPKNLCALITRSILGVQEGSKIAEFEKAGIKPKTLRLKCDGVPKESLSFPAFDYRILADTPFAESDFYEQLHQKYLFVIFRERKSERGVYRLAEVLFWQMPDRDLLEARRCYEEMQRRVRSGHADRSVKSTENRCCHVRPHGRNKQDVLPTPYGSFETKKCFWINARYIGEEIDRVKRELFASTSQALEERIERRNVSGHIIRVAELFAGVGGFRLGLEGYENKEHPEFAMPSAGPFVTVWANQWEPPGSPVKQFAARCYEARFGYGSVVNEDVHLVLDEYEAGKIDIPDVDMVVGGFPCQDYSVAKPLSQSNGIEGKKGVLWWDIYRFLQLKNRPRFVLLENVDRLLKSPVGQRGRDFAIILSCFASLGYAVEWRVINGADYGFPQKRRRVYIFAERTDEGWNLEERLSDGVMADAFPAEVVGGVNRLTLLSDPYENSERFGAGAKKSPFLRAGVMQSGVVATAEISPRYDGDMKVLGDVLVSDQEVPDDFYVEDEKLDKWRYFKGGKSEPRTNKKTGYTYTYSEGAMAFPDPVDAPARTILTSEGGGSASRSKHIVQAGDGRYRRLVPDELDQLQGFPKGWTDTGMSDVRRAFCMGNALIVGIPHRIGEAIAKRL
;
A
#
# COMPACT_ATOMS: atom_id res chain seq x y z
N MET A 1 23.32 25.11 -51.55
CA MET A 1 22.26 26.13 -51.46
C MET A 1 21.14 25.79 -52.42
N ALA A 2 20.05 25.26 -51.88
CA ALA A 2 18.68 25.47 -52.31
C ALA A 2 17.85 25.11 -51.07
N VAL A 3 17.70 26.08 -50.16
CA VAL A 3 16.86 25.95 -48.97
C VAL A 3 15.43 25.97 -49.50
N SER A 4 14.80 24.80 -49.65
CA SER A 4 13.35 24.78 -49.85
C SER A 4 12.74 25.36 -48.58
N GLN A 5 12.02 26.47 -48.70
CA GLN A 5 11.31 27.08 -47.58
C GLN A 5 10.33 26.06 -47.02
N ILE A 6 10.67 25.49 -45.86
CA ILE A 6 9.75 24.70 -45.06
C ILE A 6 8.59 25.63 -44.71
N ALA A 7 7.36 25.25 -45.08
CA ALA A 7 6.18 26.10 -45.02
C ALA A 7 5.58 26.24 -43.60
N TYR A 8 6.34 25.86 -42.57
CA TYR A 8 5.99 25.93 -41.16
C TYR A 8 7.21 26.34 -40.32
N ASP A 9 6.94 26.92 -39.15
CA ASP A 9 7.97 27.29 -38.18
C ASP A 9 8.35 26.08 -37.32
N GLU A 10 9.58 25.57 -37.51
CA GLU A 10 10.09 24.38 -36.83
C GLU A 10 10.25 24.55 -35.30
N THR A 11 10.21 25.80 -34.81
CA THR A 11 10.26 26.10 -33.36
C THR A 11 8.88 26.11 -32.71
N SER A 12 7.81 26.19 -33.50
CA SER A 12 6.42 26.29 -33.01
C SER A 12 5.65 25.00 -33.28
N ALA A 13 5.31 24.29 -32.21
CA ALA A 13 4.46 23.10 -32.28
C ALA A 13 3.09 23.39 -32.92
N GLU A 14 2.55 24.57 -32.67
CA GLU A 14 1.28 25.03 -33.22
C GLU A 14 1.37 25.27 -34.73
N SER A 15 2.49 25.85 -35.20
CA SER A 15 2.77 26.03 -36.63
C SER A 15 2.90 24.69 -37.35
N ILE A 16 3.68 23.77 -36.78
CA ILE A 16 3.85 22.39 -37.28
C ILE A 16 2.48 21.68 -37.34
N ALA A 17 1.68 21.75 -36.28
CA ALA A 17 0.37 21.12 -36.24
C ALA A 17 -0.62 21.74 -37.25
N ALA A 18 -0.60 23.06 -37.42
CA ALA A 18 -1.43 23.76 -38.41
C ALA A 18 -1.07 23.36 -39.85
N TYR A 19 0.22 23.20 -40.14
CA TYR A 19 0.70 22.69 -41.42
C TYR A 19 0.25 21.24 -41.64
N ALA A 20 0.47 20.37 -40.64
CA ALA A 20 0.05 18.97 -40.69
C ALA A 20 -1.47 18.81 -40.88
N LYS A 21 -2.28 19.75 -40.38
CA LYS A 21 -3.75 19.71 -40.47
C LYS A 21 -4.26 19.64 -41.91
N GLN A 22 -3.46 20.08 -42.89
CA GLN A 22 -3.79 19.97 -44.33
C GLN A 22 -3.95 18.52 -44.82
N LEU A 23 -3.36 17.56 -44.10
CA LEU A 23 -3.48 16.13 -44.36
C LEU A 23 -4.85 15.57 -43.97
N GLU A 24 -5.57 16.21 -43.04
CA GLU A 24 -6.80 15.67 -42.50
C GLU A 24 -7.90 15.57 -43.56
N GLY A 25 -8.54 14.40 -43.63
CA GLY A 25 -9.58 14.11 -44.64
C GLY A 25 -9.03 13.75 -46.03
N LYS A 26 -7.71 13.70 -46.21
CA LYS A 26 -7.05 13.42 -47.49
C LYS A 26 -6.14 12.18 -47.41
N THR A 27 -5.57 11.78 -48.53
CA THR A 27 -4.51 10.76 -48.60
C THR A 27 -3.16 11.43 -48.88
N LEU A 28 -2.06 10.79 -48.49
CA LEU A 28 -0.72 11.34 -48.78
C LEU A 28 -0.50 11.51 -50.28
N ARG A 29 -1.01 10.60 -51.12
CA ARG A 29 -0.95 10.72 -52.58
C ARG A 29 -1.52 12.04 -53.07
N THR A 30 -2.69 12.43 -52.55
CA THR A 30 -3.36 13.66 -52.99
C THR A 30 -2.67 14.93 -52.50
N VAL A 31 -2.00 14.89 -51.34
CA VAL A 31 -1.38 16.08 -50.75
C VAL A 31 0.04 16.29 -51.26
N CYS A 32 0.79 15.21 -51.51
CA CYS A 32 2.18 15.27 -51.94
C CYS A 32 2.34 15.02 -53.46
N GLU A 33 1.24 15.01 -54.23
CA GLU A 33 1.22 14.87 -55.70
C GLU A 33 2.07 13.69 -56.22
N ILE A 34 1.89 12.50 -55.61
CA ILE A 34 2.76 11.34 -55.86
C ILE A 34 2.33 10.56 -57.12
N ASP A 35 3.06 10.74 -58.22
CA ASP A 35 2.90 10.03 -59.49
C ASP A 35 3.53 8.62 -59.46
N SER A 36 2.81 7.70 -58.80
CA SER A 36 3.12 6.26 -58.65
C SER A 36 4.38 5.92 -57.82
N LEU A 37 4.21 5.01 -56.85
CA LEU A 37 5.32 4.45 -56.07
C LEU A 37 5.68 3.07 -56.61
N ALA A 38 6.98 2.83 -56.79
CA ALA A 38 7.51 1.50 -57.02
C ALA A 38 7.32 0.66 -55.74
N ASP A 39 6.64 -0.46 -55.94
CA ASP A 39 6.45 -1.59 -55.02
C ASP A 39 5.40 -1.46 -53.89
N SER A 40 4.35 -2.27 -53.98
CA SER A 40 3.17 -2.30 -53.10
C SER A 40 3.34 -3.21 -51.86
N HIS A 41 4.55 -3.75 -51.66
CA HIS A 41 4.79 -4.86 -50.73
C HIS A 41 5.46 -4.48 -49.40
N VAL A 42 5.82 -3.21 -49.16
CA VAL A 42 6.38 -2.74 -47.88
C VAL A 42 5.27 -2.13 -47.01
N ARG A 43 4.78 -2.86 -45.99
CA ARG A 43 3.50 -2.53 -45.32
C ARG A 43 3.57 -2.07 -43.86
N LYS A 44 4.69 -2.18 -43.14
CA LYS A 44 4.77 -1.82 -41.70
C LYS A 44 5.80 -0.71 -41.46
N GLY A 45 5.36 0.42 -40.91
CA GLY A 45 6.17 1.64 -40.78
C GLY A 45 6.21 2.50 -42.05
N ALA A 46 5.86 1.93 -43.21
CA ALA A 46 5.90 2.60 -44.51
C ALA A 46 5.06 3.90 -44.58
N PHE A 47 3.91 3.96 -43.90
CA PHE A 47 3.13 5.20 -43.86
C PHE A 47 3.82 6.29 -43.04
N GLY A 48 4.36 5.96 -41.87
CA GLY A 48 5.06 6.93 -41.01
C GLY A 48 6.27 7.52 -41.73
N ASN A 49 7.11 6.67 -42.28
CA ASN A 49 8.26 7.08 -43.08
C ASN A 49 7.83 7.96 -44.28
N ALA A 50 6.72 7.61 -44.95
CA ALA A 50 6.21 8.41 -46.05
C ALA A 50 5.73 9.80 -45.60
N VAL A 51 5.12 9.94 -44.41
CA VAL A 51 4.79 11.25 -43.84
C VAL A 51 6.06 12.05 -43.57
N GLU A 52 7.07 11.42 -42.95
CA GLU A 52 8.34 12.07 -42.62
C GLU A 52 9.09 12.57 -43.87
N GLU A 53 9.29 11.70 -44.87
CA GLU A 53 10.07 12.03 -46.07
C GLU A 53 9.30 12.89 -47.08
N LEU A 54 8.03 12.56 -47.34
CA LEU A 54 7.28 13.16 -48.45
C LEU A 54 6.54 14.43 -48.07
N PHE A 55 6.15 14.58 -46.80
CA PHE A 55 5.37 15.73 -46.33
C PHE A 55 6.19 16.69 -45.46
N PHE A 56 7.00 16.18 -44.52
CA PHE A 56 7.85 17.03 -43.68
C PHE A 56 9.30 17.15 -44.18
N HIS A 57 9.69 16.34 -45.18
CA HIS A 57 11.04 16.35 -45.76
C HIS A 57 12.19 16.09 -44.76
N TYR A 58 11.95 15.25 -43.75
CA TYR A 58 12.99 14.81 -42.81
C TYR A 58 13.70 13.53 -43.26
N ASP A 59 15.01 13.48 -43.00
CA ASP A 59 15.81 12.25 -43.11
C ASP A 59 15.42 11.25 -42.01
N ILE A 60 15.11 10.00 -42.41
CA ILE A 60 14.82 8.90 -41.47
C ILE A 60 16.02 8.69 -40.53
N ASN A 61 15.82 8.93 -39.25
CA ASN A 61 16.85 8.78 -38.23
C ASN A 61 16.33 8.08 -36.96
N SER A 62 17.25 7.63 -36.11
CA SER A 62 16.94 6.87 -34.86
C SER A 62 17.38 7.62 -33.61
N LYS A 63 17.30 8.96 -33.62
CA LYS A 63 17.71 9.82 -32.51
C LYS A 63 16.80 9.64 -31.29
N SER A 64 17.36 9.88 -30.10
CA SER A 64 16.62 9.82 -28.83
C SER A 64 15.83 11.09 -28.50
N ALA A 65 16.11 12.21 -29.18
CA ALA A 65 15.37 13.46 -29.05
C ALA A 65 14.01 13.41 -29.79
N PRO A 66 13.09 14.36 -29.55
CA PRO A 66 11.89 14.53 -30.35
C PRO A 66 12.18 14.75 -31.84
N ASP A 67 11.27 14.35 -32.71
CA ASP A 67 11.41 14.53 -34.17
C ASP A 67 11.56 16.03 -34.54
N PHE A 68 10.81 16.91 -33.87
CA PHE A 68 10.97 18.36 -33.91
C PHE A 68 11.62 18.83 -32.60
N GLU A 69 12.96 18.80 -32.54
CA GLU A 69 13.72 19.07 -31.30
C GLU A 69 13.51 20.49 -30.76
N GLU A 70 13.47 21.51 -31.64
CA GLU A 70 13.30 22.92 -31.26
C GLU A 70 11.89 23.21 -30.72
N ALA A 71 10.85 22.57 -31.27
CA ALA A 71 9.47 22.65 -30.77
C ALA A 71 9.17 21.67 -29.61
N GLY A 72 10.12 20.79 -29.28
CA GLY A 72 9.94 19.70 -28.32
C GLY A 72 8.78 18.77 -28.65
N THR A 73 8.54 18.50 -29.94
CA THR A 73 7.36 17.75 -30.43
C THR A 73 7.77 16.45 -31.12
N GLU A 74 7.15 15.33 -30.75
CA GLU A 74 7.36 14.02 -31.40
C GLU A 74 6.30 13.78 -32.49
N LEU A 75 6.68 13.31 -33.67
CA LEU A 75 5.75 12.90 -34.72
C LEU A 75 5.41 11.42 -34.57
N LYS A 76 4.11 11.09 -34.51
CA LYS A 76 3.67 9.70 -34.47
C LYS A 76 2.45 9.46 -35.35
N THR A 77 2.49 8.34 -36.08
CA THR A 77 1.35 7.88 -36.89
C THR A 77 0.72 6.64 -36.27
N THR A 78 -0.60 6.50 -36.36
CA THR A 78 -1.32 5.34 -35.80
C THR A 78 -2.43 4.83 -36.72
N PRO A 79 -2.45 3.53 -37.09
CA PRO A 79 -3.52 2.97 -37.89
C PRO A 79 -4.77 2.71 -37.05
N ILE A 80 -5.93 3.03 -37.62
CA ILE A 80 -7.26 2.78 -37.01
C ILE A 80 -8.12 1.86 -37.87
N LYS A 81 -9.04 1.13 -37.23
CA LYS A 81 -10.06 0.28 -37.87
C LYS A 81 -11.46 0.78 -37.50
N LYS A 82 -12.40 0.69 -38.44
CA LYS A 82 -13.82 0.97 -38.19
C LYS A 82 -14.48 -0.22 -37.47
N ARG A 83 -15.25 0.03 -36.42
CA ARG A 83 -15.97 -1.02 -35.67
C ARG A 83 -17.34 -1.30 -36.29
N LYS A 84 -17.84 -2.54 -36.16
CA LYS A 84 -19.16 -2.97 -36.65
C LYS A 84 -20.33 -2.17 -36.06
N GLY A 85 -20.18 -1.62 -34.86
CA GLY A 85 -21.19 -0.81 -34.17
C GLY A 85 -21.00 0.71 -34.25
N GLY A 86 -20.11 1.21 -35.14
CA GLY A 86 -19.71 2.61 -35.19
C GLY A 86 -18.46 2.93 -34.35
N GLY A 87 -17.83 4.08 -34.62
CA GLY A 87 -16.56 4.50 -34.00
C GLY A 87 -15.31 3.79 -34.56
N TYR A 88 -14.15 4.07 -33.96
CA TYR A 88 -12.85 3.58 -34.41
C TYR A 88 -12.13 2.81 -33.29
N SER A 89 -11.12 2.02 -33.65
CA SER A 89 -10.17 1.44 -32.69
C SER A 89 -8.76 1.46 -33.25
N ALA A 90 -7.79 1.71 -32.38
CA ALA A 90 -6.38 1.56 -32.72
C ALA A 90 -6.12 0.11 -33.14
N LYS A 91 -5.51 -0.07 -34.31
CA LYS A 91 -5.18 -1.39 -34.85
C LYS A 91 -3.96 -2.00 -34.15
N GLU A 92 -3.04 -1.17 -33.69
CA GLU A 92 -1.83 -1.60 -33.01
C GLU A 92 -1.42 -0.61 -31.90
N ARG A 93 -0.38 -0.98 -31.15
CA ARG A 93 0.21 -0.16 -30.08
C ARG A 93 0.97 1.01 -30.69
N LEU A 94 0.98 2.17 -30.02
CA LEU A 94 1.76 3.32 -30.47
C LEU A 94 3.18 3.21 -29.92
N VAL A 95 4.15 2.86 -30.77
CA VAL A 95 5.55 2.73 -30.36
C VAL A 95 6.19 4.12 -30.27
N ILE A 96 6.85 4.42 -29.16
CA ILE A 96 7.48 5.72 -28.90
C ILE A 96 8.98 5.65 -29.16
N SER A 97 9.71 4.84 -28.40
CA SER A 97 11.18 4.76 -28.52
C SER A 97 11.72 3.40 -28.05
N MET A 98 12.92 3.03 -28.50
CA MET A 98 13.60 1.81 -28.02
C MET A 98 14.04 1.96 -26.57
N ILE A 99 13.93 0.89 -25.78
CA ILE A 99 14.45 0.87 -24.41
C ILE A 99 15.95 0.53 -24.47
N ASN A 100 16.79 1.47 -24.04
CA ASN A 100 18.21 1.19 -23.83
C ASN A 100 18.43 0.73 -22.39
N TYR A 101 18.47 -0.59 -22.18
CA TYR A 101 18.62 -1.17 -20.84
C TYR A 101 19.82 -0.64 -20.06
N MET A 102 20.93 -0.30 -20.73
CA MET A 102 22.16 0.16 -20.08
C MET A 102 22.08 1.62 -19.62
N LYS A 103 21.19 2.44 -20.19
CA LYS A 103 21.06 3.87 -19.87
C LYS A 103 19.84 4.18 -19.01
N VAL A 104 18.73 3.48 -19.27
CA VAL A 104 17.44 3.77 -18.62
C VAL A 104 17.49 3.59 -17.10
N VAL A 105 18.43 2.78 -16.60
CA VAL A 105 18.64 2.57 -15.17
C VAL A 105 19.16 3.79 -14.43
N ASP A 106 19.77 4.75 -15.13
CA ASP A 106 20.30 5.99 -14.57
C ASP A 106 19.32 7.17 -14.69
N GLU A 107 18.17 6.96 -15.34
CA GLU A 107 17.14 8.00 -15.54
C GLU A 107 16.17 8.07 -14.35
N THR A 108 15.46 9.21 -14.22
CA THR A 108 14.21 9.34 -13.46
C THR A 108 13.07 9.64 -14.42
N TRP A 109 11.81 9.41 -14.02
CA TRP A 109 10.66 9.75 -14.87
C TRP A 109 10.72 11.19 -15.37
N GLU A 110 10.96 12.15 -14.49
CA GLU A 110 10.97 13.59 -14.75
C GLU A 110 12.10 14.02 -15.70
N THR A 111 13.19 13.27 -15.76
CA THR A 111 14.36 13.56 -16.61
C THR A 111 14.48 12.63 -17.81
N SER A 112 13.61 11.61 -17.88
CA SER A 112 13.71 10.54 -18.88
C SER A 112 13.48 11.06 -20.30
N SER A 113 14.18 10.45 -21.24
CA SER A 113 13.96 10.72 -22.67
C SER A 113 12.53 10.36 -23.11
N LEU A 114 11.92 9.39 -22.45
CA LEU A 114 10.56 8.95 -22.75
C LEU A 114 9.54 10.02 -22.38
N GLN A 115 9.63 10.58 -21.16
CA GLN A 115 8.68 11.61 -20.70
C GLN A 115 8.73 12.84 -21.61
N LYS A 116 9.91 13.24 -22.07
CA LYS A 116 10.08 14.35 -23.04
C LYS A 116 9.31 14.08 -24.34
N LYS A 117 9.41 12.86 -24.89
CA LYS A 117 8.67 12.45 -26.11
C LYS A 117 7.16 12.32 -25.87
N LEU A 118 6.74 11.97 -24.65
CA LEU A 118 5.32 11.83 -24.28
C LEU A 118 4.65 13.18 -23.96
N HIS A 119 5.42 14.21 -23.66
CA HIS A 119 4.91 15.52 -23.28
C HIS A 119 4.09 16.16 -24.41
N LYS A 120 4.58 16.05 -25.65
CA LYS A 120 3.94 16.67 -26.82
C LYS A 120 4.19 15.83 -28.07
N ILE A 121 3.10 15.30 -28.63
CA ILE A 121 3.07 14.39 -29.78
C ILE A 121 2.15 14.97 -30.84
N LEU A 122 2.67 15.21 -32.05
CA LEU A 122 1.84 15.38 -33.23
C LEU A 122 1.35 14.00 -33.70
N LEU A 123 0.08 13.70 -33.44
CA LEU A 123 -0.54 12.42 -33.73
C LEU A 123 -1.32 12.46 -35.04
N ILE A 124 -0.98 11.57 -35.97
CA ILE A 124 -1.69 11.40 -37.25
C ILE A 124 -2.35 10.01 -37.29
N ALA A 125 -3.68 9.97 -37.26
CA ALA A 125 -4.44 8.72 -37.32
C ALA A 125 -5.04 8.48 -38.71
N TYR A 126 -4.86 7.27 -39.25
CA TYR A 126 -5.29 6.93 -40.61
C TYR A 126 -6.05 5.60 -40.68
N LEU A 127 -7.05 5.51 -41.57
CA LEU A 127 -7.87 4.31 -41.73
C LEU A 127 -7.07 3.22 -42.45
N TYR A 128 -6.79 2.13 -41.74
CA TYR A 128 -6.06 1.00 -42.33
C TYR A 128 -6.99 0.14 -43.19
N ASP A 129 -6.57 -0.10 -44.42
CA ASP A 129 -7.12 -1.11 -45.31
C ASP A 129 -5.98 -2.02 -45.80
N LYS A 130 -6.20 -3.35 -45.76
CA LYS A 130 -5.20 -4.33 -46.20
C LYS A 130 -5.03 -4.40 -47.71
N GLU A 131 -6.02 -3.89 -48.47
CA GLU A 131 -6.04 -3.92 -49.93
C GLU A 131 -5.48 -2.63 -50.55
N LEU A 132 -5.26 -1.57 -49.75
CA LEU A 132 -4.75 -0.27 -50.23
C LEU A 132 -3.25 -0.12 -49.99
N ASN A 133 -2.60 0.67 -50.87
CA ASN A 133 -1.23 1.13 -50.66
C ASN A 133 -1.17 2.12 -49.48
N PRO A 134 -0.11 2.11 -48.65
CA PRO A 134 0.03 3.06 -47.55
C PRO A 134 -0.25 4.53 -47.89
N VAL A 135 0.25 5.07 -49.00
CA VAL A 135 0.01 6.49 -49.34
C VAL A 135 -1.43 6.81 -49.71
N ASP A 136 -2.25 5.78 -49.93
CA ASP A 136 -3.68 5.86 -50.23
C ASP A 136 -4.56 5.68 -48.98
N TYR A 137 -3.96 5.55 -47.79
CA TYR A 137 -4.71 5.55 -46.55
C TYR A 137 -5.33 6.93 -46.28
N LEU A 138 -6.62 6.90 -45.94
CA LEU A 138 -7.36 8.10 -45.59
C LEU A 138 -6.98 8.55 -44.17
N ILE A 139 -6.39 9.74 -44.08
CA ILE A 139 -6.03 10.37 -42.81
C ILE A 139 -7.30 10.94 -42.19
N LYS A 140 -7.57 10.54 -40.95
CA LYS A 140 -8.81 10.87 -40.23
C LYS A 140 -8.64 11.92 -39.15
N LEU A 141 -7.45 12.01 -38.56
CA LEU A 141 -7.18 12.93 -37.47
C LEU A 141 -5.73 13.39 -37.56
N VAL A 142 -5.52 14.69 -37.41
CA VAL A 142 -4.22 15.29 -37.14
C VAL A 142 -4.38 16.20 -35.92
N GLU A 143 -3.69 15.88 -34.83
CA GLU A 143 -3.85 16.60 -33.57
C GLU A 143 -2.55 16.68 -32.79
N LEU A 144 -2.32 17.82 -32.14
CA LEU A 144 -1.27 17.98 -31.16
C LEU A 144 -1.78 17.44 -29.81
N TRP A 145 -1.18 16.35 -29.35
CA TRP A 145 -1.65 15.57 -28.22
C TRP A 145 -0.54 15.39 -27.18
N GLY A 146 -0.89 15.38 -25.90
CA GLY A 146 0.02 15.06 -24.79
C GLY A 146 -0.67 14.19 -23.77
N ILE A 147 0.10 13.54 -22.89
CA ILE A 147 -0.48 12.74 -21.80
C ILE A 147 -1.27 13.66 -20.86
N PRO A 148 -2.58 13.41 -20.65
CA PRO A 148 -3.37 14.18 -19.70
C PRO A 148 -2.76 14.11 -18.29
N PRO A 149 -2.71 15.22 -17.51
CA PRO A 149 -2.10 15.24 -16.18
C PRO A 149 -2.61 14.13 -15.26
N GLU A 150 -3.89 13.79 -15.33
CA GLU A 150 -4.53 12.75 -14.54
C GLU A 150 -4.05 11.32 -14.83
N ASP A 151 -3.49 11.08 -16.03
CA ASP A 151 -2.96 9.77 -16.45
C ASP A 151 -1.46 9.64 -16.11
N VAL A 152 -0.75 10.77 -15.89
CA VAL A 152 0.69 10.80 -15.62
C VAL A 152 1.11 9.89 -14.46
N PRO A 153 0.40 9.83 -13.31
CA PRO A 153 0.77 8.91 -12.23
C PRO A 153 0.80 7.44 -12.66
N THR A 154 -0.11 7.03 -13.55
CA THR A 154 -0.13 5.65 -14.06
C THR A 154 0.99 5.39 -15.06
N PHE A 155 1.27 6.35 -15.96
CA PHE A 155 2.42 6.27 -16.86
C PHE A 155 3.76 6.21 -16.12
N LYS A 156 3.93 7.05 -15.08
CA LYS A 156 5.10 7.02 -14.21
C LYS A 156 5.24 5.66 -13.52
N LYS A 157 4.15 5.14 -12.94
CA LYS A 157 4.16 3.82 -12.29
C LYS A 157 4.54 2.70 -13.26
N ASP A 158 4.02 2.73 -14.47
CA ASP A 158 4.35 1.75 -15.51
C ASP A 158 5.84 1.81 -15.90
N TRP A 159 6.39 3.02 -16.03
CA TRP A 159 7.80 3.23 -16.28
C TRP A 159 8.66 2.70 -15.12
N ASP A 160 8.30 3.03 -13.87
CA ASP A 160 9.00 2.57 -12.67
C ASP A 160 9.01 1.05 -12.56
N ILE A 161 7.90 0.37 -12.87
CA ILE A 161 7.82 -1.11 -12.88
C ILE A 161 8.84 -1.70 -13.85
N VAL A 162 8.88 -1.19 -15.08
CA VAL A 162 9.80 -1.69 -16.12
C VAL A 162 11.25 -1.39 -15.74
N VAL A 163 11.55 -0.17 -15.30
CA VAL A 163 12.93 0.23 -14.96
C VAL A 163 13.43 -0.48 -13.71
N SER A 164 12.57 -0.69 -12.70
CA SER A 164 12.95 -1.43 -11.49
C SER A 164 13.30 -2.88 -11.80
N LYS A 165 12.54 -3.55 -12.68
CA LYS A 165 12.91 -4.90 -13.16
C LYS A 165 14.25 -4.92 -13.89
N ILE A 166 14.56 -3.89 -14.67
CA ILE A 166 15.86 -3.78 -15.36
C ILE A 166 16.99 -3.55 -14.34
N ARG A 167 16.78 -2.67 -13.34
CA ARG A 167 17.72 -2.43 -12.24
C ARG A 167 17.99 -3.68 -11.41
N ALA A 168 17.00 -4.56 -11.27
CA ALA A 168 17.14 -5.84 -10.61
C ALA A 168 17.79 -6.93 -11.51
N GLY A 169 18.21 -6.64 -12.74
CA GLY A 169 18.82 -7.62 -13.65
C GLY A 169 17.83 -8.56 -14.35
N HIS A 170 16.53 -8.24 -14.31
CA HIS A 170 15.43 -9.06 -14.84
C HIS A 170 14.79 -8.48 -16.11
N ALA A 171 15.53 -7.73 -16.94
CA ALA A 171 15.03 -7.21 -18.22
C ALA A 171 14.58 -8.33 -19.19
N HIS A 172 15.17 -9.52 -19.07
CA HIS A 172 14.80 -10.71 -19.83
C HIS A 172 13.38 -11.22 -19.51
N GLU A 173 12.86 -10.91 -18.33
CA GLU A 173 11.52 -11.27 -17.85
C GLU A 173 10.44 -10.22 -18.11
N LEU A 174 10.82 -9.05 -18.65
CA LEU A 174 9.87 -7.99 -18.95
C LEU A 174 8.69 -8.50 -19.77
N SER A 175 7.50 -7.99 -19.49
CA SER A 175 6.28 -8.39 -20.18
C SER A 175 5.41 -7.17 -20.46
N GLY A 176 4.63 -7.22 -21.54
CA GLY A 176 3.60 -6.21 -21.77
C GLY A 176 2.48 -6.25 -20.72
N SER A 177 2.35 -7.37 -20.00
CA SER A 177 1.38 -7.56 -18.91
C SER A 177 1.75 -6.83 -17.61
N ASP A 178 3.00 -6.40 -17.46
CA ASP A 178 3.54 -5.82 -16.22
C ASP A 178 2.87 -4.48 -15.88
N THR A 179 2.34 -3.79 -16.88
CA THR A 179 1.93 -2.39 -16.82
C THR A 179 0.49 -2.16 -17.31
N LEU A 180 -0.02 -0.93 -17.27
CA LEU A 180 -1.40 -0.56 -17.60
C LEU A 180 -1.55 0.24 -18.90
N TYR A 181 -0.90 1.39 -19.02
CA TYR A 181 -0.99 2.30 -20.17
C TYR A 181 0.26 2.22 -21.06
N LEU A 182 1.45 2.12 -20.45
CA LEU A 182 2.74 2.10 -21.12
C LEU A 182 3.37 0.71 -20.98
N GLU A 183 3.79 0.06 -22.05
CA GLU A 183 4.40 -1.27 -22.04
C GLU A 183 5.82 -1.31 -22.61
N ALA A 184 6.60 -2.31 -22.16
CA ALA A 184 7.87 -2.69 -22.76
C ALA A 184 7.64 -3.73 -23.89
N ALA A 185 7.21 -3.24 -25.06
CA ALA A 185 6.83 -4.06 -26.21
C ALA A 185 8.04 -4.75 -26.88
N THR A 186 7.97 -6.06 -27.10
CA THR A 186 9.01 -6.81 -27.82
C THR A 186 9.16 -6.32 -29.27
N LYS A 187 10.41 -6.02 -29.68
CA LYS A 187 10.77 -5.61 -31.06
C LYS A 187 11.70 -6.60 -31.77
N ALA A 188 11.91 -7.78 -31.19
CA ALA A 188 12.70 -8.84 -31.80
C ALA A 188 12.06 -9.30 -33.13
N SER A 189 12.83 -9.23 -34.22
CA SER A 189 12.44 -9.74 -35.53
C SER A 189 12.62 -11.26 -35.61
N SER A 190 13.51 -11.80 -34.77
CA SER A 190 13.81 -13.22 -34.63
C SER A 190 13.93 -13.63 -33.16
N ALA A 191 13.65 -14.89 -32.87
CA ALA A 191 13.89 -15.49 -31.56
C ALA A 191 15.38 -15.43 -31.15
N LYS A 192 16.32 -15.11 -32.04
CA LYS A 192 17.75 -14.93 -31.75
C LYS A 192 18.14 -13.49 -31.38
N ASP A 193 17.28 -12.50 -31.63
CA ASP A 193 17.60 -11.10 -31.35
C ASP A 193 17.66 -10.87 -29.84
N ARG A 194 18.85 -10.53 -29.36
CA ARG A 194 19.15 -10.37 -27.95
C ARG A 194 20.01 -9.13 -27.70
N ARG A 195 19.89 -8.58 -26.50
CA ARG A 195 20.61 -7.40 -26.01
C ARG A 195 21.17 -7.70 -24.63
N LYS A 196 22.32 -7.11 -24.32
CA LYS A 196 22.83 -7.08 -22.95
C LYS A 196 21.90 -6.24 -22.08
N GLN A 197 21.82 -6.58 -20.81
CA GLN A 197 21.14 -5.82 -19.77
C GLN A 197 22.15 -5.52 -18.65
N PRO A 198 21.94 -4.47 -17.85
CA PRO A 198 22.77 -4.24 -16.68
C PRO A 198 22.46 -5.28 -15.60
N PHE A 199 23.40 -5.47 -14.66
CA PHE A 199 23.23 -6.27 -13.44
C PHE A 199 22.91 -7.77 -13.64
N SER A 200 22.96 -8.29 -14.87
CA SER A 200 22.80 -9.72 -15.14
C SER A 200 23.61 -10.15 -16.38
N SER A 201 24.09 -11.38 -16.37
CA SER A 201 24.77 -12.00 -17.52
C SER A 201 23.79 -12.55 -18.55
N GLU A 202 22.50 -12.71 -18.18
CA GLU A 202 21.48 -13.19 -19.09
C GLU A 202 21.19 -12.16 -20.20
N LEU A 203 20.78 -12.65 -21.37
CA LEU A 203 20.44 -11.79 -22.49
C LEU A 203 18.94 -11.55 -22.60
N ALA A 204 18.55 -10.29 -22.75
CA ALA A 204 17.16 -9.87 -22.87
C ALA A 204 16.74 -9.69 -24.33
N LYS A 205 15.44 -9.83 -24.64
CA LYS A 205 14.89 -9.45 -25.96
C LYS A 205 14.93 -7.92 -26.11
N PRO A 206 15.20 -7.35 -27.30
CA PRO A 206 15.05 -5.91 -27.51
C PRO A 206 13.58 -5.49 -27.34
N ARG A 207 13.36 -4.39 -26.61
CA ARG A 207 12.03 -3.83 -26.34
C ARG A 207 11.96 -2.35 -26.65
N ALA A 208 10.76 -1.87 -26.91
CA ALA A 208 10.44 -0.46 -27.09
C ALA A 208 9.35 -0.04 -26.11
N TRP A 209 9.43 1.20 -25.64
CA TRP A 209 8.32 1.87 -24.99
C TRP A 209 7.17 2.02 -25.99
N ALA A 210 5.99 1.54 -25.62
CA ALA A 210 4.79 1.66 -26.44
C ALA A 210 3.55 1.93 -25.59
N ILE A 211 2.65 2.77 -26.09
CA ILE A 211 1.35 3.01 -25.49
C ILE A 211 0.39 1.92 -25.95
N LYS A 212 -0.34 1.32 -25.01
CA LYS A 212 -1.23 0.19 -25.30
C LYS A 212 -2.35 0.57 -26.28
N PRO A 213 -2.81 -0.37 -27.14
CA PRO A 213 -3.90 -0.13 -28.07
C PRO A 213 -5.22 0.28 -27.40
N SER A 214 -5.49 -0.20 -26.18
CA SER A 214 -6.67 0.18 -25.40
C SER A 214 -6.66 1.67 -25.06
N TYR A 215 -5.51 2.19 -24.64
CA TYR A 215 -5.33 3.59 -24.31
C TYR A 215 -5.52 4.45 -25.56
N MET A 216 -4.82 4.10 -26.66
CA MET A 216 -4.97 4.80 -27.94
C MET A 216 -6.41 4.76 -28.47
N THR A 217 -7.10 3.63 -28.32
CA THR A 217 -8.50 3.51 -28.71
C THR A 217 -9.41 4.40 -27.86
N ALA A 218 -9.18 4.48 -26.56
CA ALA A 218 -9.94 5.36 -25.68
C ALA A 218 -9.69 6.84 -26.03
N THR A 219 -8.43 7.22 -26.24
CA THR A 219 -8.04 8.57 -26.65
C THR A 219 -8.63 8.94 -28.01
N LEU A 220 -8.43 8.12 -29.06
CA LEU A 220 -8.88 8.43 -30.43
C LEU A 220 -10.39 8.51 -30.61
N ASN A 221 -11.17 7.82 -29.77
CA ASN A 221 -12.63 7.97 -29.80
C ASN A 221 -13.11 9.25 -29.10
N HIS A 222 -12.18 9.98 -28.47
CA HIS A 222 -12.24 11.26 -27.75
C HIS A 222 -13.43 11.56 -26.80
N MET A 223 -14.68 11.16 -27.06
CA MET A 223 -15.86 11.65 -26.33
C MET A 223 -17.11 10.76 -26.52
N LEU A 224 -17.17 9.59 -25.89
CA LEU A 224 -18.43 8.82 -25.76
C LEU A 224 -18.59 8.30 -24.33
N ASP A 225 -19.56 8.86 -23.58
CA ASP A 225 -20.22 8.41 -22.33
C ASP A 225 -19.41 7.59 -21.30
N ALA A 226 -18.09 7.79 -21.23
CA ALA A 226 -17.24 7.20 -20.20
C ALA A 226 -17.03 8.24 -19.10
N GLN A 227 -17.54 7.93 -17.91
CA GLN A 227 -17.34 8.76 -16.73
C GLN A 227 -15.98 8.43 -16.12
N ARG A 228 -15.28 9.47 -15.71
CA ARG A 228 -14.00 9.37 -15.00
C ARG A 228 -14.25 9.05 -13.53
N ILE A 229 -13.27 8.42 -12.89
CA ILE A 229 -13.26 8.34 -11.43
C ILE A 229 -12.88 9.72 -10.92
N GLU A 230 -13.82 10.39 -10.24
CA GLU A 230 -13.54 11.68 -9.63
C GLU A 230 -12.45 11.52 -8.57
N ARG A 231 -11.45 12.41 -8.57
CA ARG A 231 -10.38 12.43 -7.57
C ARG A 231 -10.75 13.41 -6.47
N HIS A 232 -10.58 13.00 -5.21
CA HIS A 232 -10.72 13.85 -4.04
C HIS A 232 -9.36 14.33 -3.53
N ARG A 233 -9.36 15.28 -2.59
CA ARG A 233 -8.15 15.82 -1.96
C ARG A 233 -7.24 14.68 -1.47
N GLY A 234 -5.97 14.72 -1.87
CA GLY A 234 -4.98 13.68 -1.53
C GLY A 234 -5.02 12.43 -2.40
N GLU A 235 -5.73 12.45 -3.54
CA GLU A 235 -5.76 11.34 -4.50
C GLU A 235 -5.04 11.65 -5.82
N ASP A 236 -4.52 12.86 -5.99
CA ASP A 236 -3.96 13.35 -7.27
C ASP A 236 -2.75 12.53 -7.74
N ASN A 237 -1.92 12.08 -6.80
CA ASN A 237 -0.71 11.32 -7.09
C ASN A 237 -0.92 9.80 -7.09
N LEU A 238 -2.13 9.30 -6.84
CA LEU A 238 -2.39 7.86 -6.81
C LEU A 238 -2.48 7.28 -8.23
N ASP A 239 -1.77 6.17 -8.47
CA ASP A 239 -1.99 5.34 -9.65
C ASP A 239 -3.37 4.64 -9.59
N LEU A 240 -3.81 4.12 -10.73
CA LEU A 240 -5.15 3.53 -10.87
C LEU A 240 -5.41 2.37 -9.90
N LEU A 241 -4.44 1.50 -9.63
CA LEU A 241 -4.66 0.36 -8.73
C LEU A 241 -4.86 0.86 -7.29
N ASN A 242 -4.00 1.78 -6.85
CA ASN A 242 -4.08 2.34 -5.50
C ASN A 242 -5.33 3.19 -5.30
N LEU A 243 -5.76 3.94 -6.32
CA LEU A 243 -7.05 4.62 -6.31
C LEU A 243 -8.20 3.62 -6.15
N VAL A 244 -8.25 2.56 -6.97
CA VAL A 244 -9.29 1.52 -6.87
C VAL A 244 -9.27 0.83 -5.50
N LYS A 245 -8.09 0.50 -4.97
CA LYS A 245 -7.96 -0.08 -3.61
C LYS A 245 -8.51 0.86 -2.54
N LYS A 246 -8.13 2.15 -2.57
CA LYS A 246 -8.62 3.17 -1.64
C LYS A 246 -10.14 3.28 -1.68
N ARG A 247 -10.75 3.22 -2.87
CA ARG A 247 -12.22 3.25 -3.04
C ARG A 247 -12.92 2.02 -2.46
N PHE A 248 -12.33 0.84 -2.63
CA PHE A 248 -12.90 -0.41 -2.10
C PHE A 248 -12.64 -0.62 -0.59
N GLU A 249 -11.68 0.10 -0.01
CA GLU A 249 -11.26 -0.04 1.39
C GLU A 249 -12.41 0.06 2.41
N PRO A 250 -13.35 1.03 2.32
CA PRO A 250 -14.45 1.14 3.30
C PRO A 250 -15.39 -0.05 3.30
N TYR A 251 -15.37 -0.83 2.23
CA TYR A 251 -16.31 -1.90 1.94
C TYR A 251 -15.74 -3.30 2.26
N ILE A 252 -14.44 -3.40 2.55
CA ILE A 252 -13.79 -4.67 2.90
C ILE A 252 -14.48 -5.29 4.13
N GLY A 253 -14.78 -6.58 4.05
CA GLY A 253 -15.48 -7.35 5.07
C GLY A 253 -16.98 -7.51 4.83
N LEU A 254 -17.57 -6.74 3.90
CA LEU A 254 -18.98 -6.86 3.56
C LEU A 254 -19.22 -8.00 2.57
N THR A 255 -20.33 -8.71 2.73
CA THR A 255 -20.83 -9.68 1.75
C THR A 255 -21.37 -8.97 0.51
N GLU A 256 -21.49 -9.68 -0.60
CA GLU A 256 -22.04 -9.12 -1.84
C GLU A 256 -23.46 -8.54 -1.68
N LEU A 257 -24.26 -9.08 -0.76
CA LEU A 257 -25.60 -8.57 -0.45
C LEU A 257 -25.57 -7.30 0.41
N GLU A 258 -24.71 -7.27 1.43
CA GLU A 258 -24.48 -6.06 2.23
C GLU A 258 -23.93 -4.92 1.37
N LEU A 259 -23.03 -5.23 0.43
CA LEU A 259 -22.53 -4.25 -0.53
C LEU A 259 -23.63 -3.70 -1.45
N ALA A 260 -24.52 -4.58 -1.93
CA ALA A 260 -25.65 -4.16 -2.74
C ALA A 260 -26.53 -3.18 -1.97
N ASP A 261 -26.86 -3.48 -0.71
CA ASP A 261 -27.66 -2.62 0.16
C ASP A 261 -27.00 -1.25 0.39
N VAL A 262 -25.72 -1.24 0.76
CA VAL A 262 -24.95 0.01 0.96
C VAL A 262 -24.82 0.83 -0.32
N CYS A 263 -24.77 0.17 -1.49
CA CYS A 263 -24.72 0.84 -2.79
C CYS A 263 -26.11 1.22 -3.34
N GLY A 264 -27.19 1.03 -2.55
CA GLY A 264 -28.56 1.40 -2.92
C GLY A 264 -29.26 0.42 -3.88
N TYR A 265 -28.75 -0.80 -4.02
CA TYR A 265 -29.34 -1.84 -4.86
C TYR A 265 -30.25 -2.77 -4.06
N ASP A 266 -31.56 -2.49 -4.07
CA ASP A 266 -32.59 -3.32 -3.43
C ASP A 266 -33.19 -4.38 -4.38
N PHE A 267 -33.14 -5.65 -3.97
CA PHE A 267 -33.69 -6.79 -4.70
C PHE A 267 -34.80 -7.53 -3.98
N ARG A 268 -35.42 -6.95 -2.94
CA ARG A 268 -36.55 -7.57 -2.23
C ARG A 268 -37.68 -7.90 -3.23
N GLY A 269 -37.94 -9.19 -3.44
CA GLY A 269 -38.94 -9.70 -4.38
C GLY A 269 -38.52 -9.77 -5.86
N LYS A 270 -37.27 -9.46 -6.22
CA LYS A 270 -36.73 -9.52 -7.59
C LYS A 270 -35.56 -10.51 -7.70
N ARG A 271 -35.31 -11.03 -8.90
CA ARG A 271 -34.14 -11.89 -9.16
C ARG A 271 -32.87 -11.06 -9.17
N LYS A 272 -31.85 -11.49 -8.42
CA LYS A 272 -30.51 -10.89 -8.39
C LYS A 272 -29.93 -10.70 -9.82
N PRO A 273 -29.42 -9.50 -10.17
CA PRO A 273 -28.78 -9.27 -11.46
C PRO A 273 -27.51 -10.11 -11.64
N LYS A 274 -27.28 -10.63 -12.85
CA LYS A 274 -26.06 -11.39 -13.17
C LYS A 274 -24.80 -10.54 -13.19
N ASN A 275 -24.94 -9.23 -13.36
CA ASN A 275 -23.88 -8.22 -13.41
C ASN A 275 -23.76 -7.39 -12.11
N LEU A 276 -24.33 -7.85 -11.00
CA LEU A 276 -24.38 -7.10 -9.74
C LEU A 276 -23.01 -6.57 -9.30
N CYS A 277 -21.96 -7.38 -9.34
CA CYS A 277 -20.64 -6.93 -8.93
C CYS A 277 -20.10 -5.79 -9.81
N ALA A 278 -20.44 -5.75 -11.10
CA ALA A 278 -20.05 -4.64 -11.96
C ALA A 278 -20.81 -3.35 -11.60
N LEU A 279 -22.07 -3.46 -11.19
CA LEU A 279 -22.88 -2.34 -10.68
C LEU A 279 -22.29 -1.81 -9.36
N ILE A 280 -22.03 -2.70 -8.39
CA ILE A 280 -21.36 -2.36 -7.12
C ILE A 280 -20.01 -1.69 -7.39
N THR A 281 -19.20 -2.24 -8.31
CA THR A 281 -17.89 -1.67 -8.65
C THR A 281 -18.02 -0.23 -9.17
N ARG A 282 -18.99 0.05 -10.04
CA ARG A 282 -19.23 1.41 -10.53
C ARG A 282 -19.67 2.35 -9.40
N SER A 283 -20.61 1.91 -8.57
CA SER A 283 -21.10 2.68 -7.43
C SER A 283 -19.98 3.05 -6.45
N ILE A 284 -19.14 2.07 -6.08
CA ILE A 284 -17.96 2.29 -5.23
C ILE A 284 -16.96 3.28 -5.86
N LEU A 285 -16.83 3.27 -7.18
CA LEU A 285 -15.94 4.17 -7.92
C LEU A 285 -16.58 5.52 -8.28
N GLY A 286 -17.80 5.80 -7.82
CA GLY A 286 -18.50 7.07 -8.08
C GLY A 286 -19.00 7.24 -9.53
N VAL A 287 -19.14 6.14 -10.27
CA VAL A 287 -19.55 6.15 -11.68
C VAL A 287 -21.03 5.78 -11.82
N GLN A 288 -21.76 6.58 -12.60
CA GLN A 288 -23.18 6.43 -12.91
C GLN A 288 -23.49 5.07 -13.55
N GLU A 289 -24.70 4.58 -13.27
CA GLU A 289 -25.18 3.33 -13.82
C GLU A 289 -25.33 3.41 -15.35
N GLY A 290 -24.69 2.47 -16.07
CA GLY A 290 -24.71 2.42 -17.54
C GLY A 290 -23.46 3.03 -18.19
N SER A 291 -22.76 3.92 -17.51
CA SER A 291 -21.53 4.55 -18.00
C SER A 291 -20.35 3.58 -17.99
N LYS A 292 -19.41 3.82 -18.91
CA LYS A 292 -18.09 3.18 -18.89
C LYS A 292 -17.17 3.93 -17.94
N ILE A 293 -16.16 3.24 -17.39
CA ILE A 293 -15.15 3.86 -16.54
C ILE A 293 -13.96 4.22 -17.43
N ALA A 294 -13.65 5.51 -17.55
CA ALA A 294 -12.66 6.00 -18.53
C ALA A 294 -11.29 5.31 -18.35
N GLU A 295 -10.80 5.22 -17.12
CA GLU A 295 -9.53 4.61 -16.75
C GLU A 295 -9.50 3.11 -17.07
N PHE A 296 -10.63 2.42 -16.93
CA PHE A 296 -10.72 1.00 -17.29
C PHE A 296 -10.74 0.80 -18.80
N GLU A 297 -11.41 1.66 -19.57
CA GLU A 297 -11.35 1.59 -21.02
C GLU A 297 -9.93 1.87 -21.53
N LYS A 298 -9.24 2.88 -20.96
CA LYS A 298 -7.83 3.21 -21.26
C LYS A 298 -6.89 2.03 -20.96
N ALA A 299 -7.00 1.41 -19.79
CA ALA A 299 -6.17 0.27 -19.39
C ALA A 299 -6.61 -1.07 -20.01
N GLY A 300 -7.78 -1.11 -20.66
CA GLY A 300 -8.39 -2.37 -21.06
C GLY A 300 -8.64 -3.27 -19.84
N ILE A 301 -9.28 -2.75 -18.80
CA ILE A 301 -9.63 -3.50 -17.58
C ILE A 301 -11.06 -4.03 -17.69
N LYS A 302 -11.23 -5.32 -17.37
CA LYS A 302 -12.55 -5.92 -17.16
C LYS A 302 -12.72 -6.39 -15.70
N PRO A 303 -13.74 -5.92 -14.97
CA PRO A 303 -13.99 -6.41 -13.62
C PRO A 303 -14.51 -7.86 -13.64
N LYS A 304 -14.01 -8.66 -12.71
CA LYS A 304 -14.41 -10.05 -12.46
C LYS A 304 -14.49 -10.32 -10.97
N THR A 305 -15.58 -10.93 -10.54
CA THR A 305 -15.76 -11.38 -9.16
C THR A 305 -15.13 -12.74 -8.97
N LEU A 306 -14.33 -12.89 -7.91
CA LEU A 306 -13.81 -14.19 -7.48
C LEU A 306 -14.26 -14.46 -6.05
N ARG A 307 -14.68 -15.71 -5.79
CA ARG A 307 -15.00 -16.18 -4.44
C ARG A 307 -13.96 -17.22 -4.04
N LEU A 308 -13.04 -16.88 -3.16
CA LEU A 308 -11.99 -17.77 -2.67
C LEU A 308 -12.47 -18.50 -1.43
N LYS A 309 -12.24 -19.81 -1.42
CA LYS A 309 -12.39 -20.65 -0.21
C LYS A 309 -11.30 -20.29 0.80
N CYS A 310 -11.40 -20.85 2.01
CA CYS A 310 -10.40 -20.65 3.06
C CYS A 310 -8.98 -21.13 2.70
N ASP A 311 -8.85 -22.00 1.70
CA ASP A 311 -7.57 -22.50 1.16
C ASP A 311 -6.98 -21.60 0.05
N GLY A 312 -7.59 -20.44 -0.23
CA GLY A 312 -7.15 -19.51 -1.27
C GLY A 312 -7.60 -19.87 -2.69
N VAL A 313 -8.15 -21.07 -2.90
CA VAL A 313 -8.60 -21.50 -4.23
C VAL A 313 -9.99 -20.95 -4.53
N PRO A 314 -10.22 -20.36 -5.72
CA PRO A 314 -11.54 -19.99 -6.18
C PRO A 314 -12.55 -21.15 -6.11
N LYS A 315 -13.76 -20.83 -5.66
CA LYS A 315 -14.92 -21.73 -5.65
C LYS A 315 -15.25 -22.23 -7.06
N GLU A 316 -15.00 -21.40 -8.08
CA GLU A 316 -15.28 -21.72 -9.47
C GLU A 316 -14.13 -21.28 -10.39
N SER A 317 -13.96 -22.02 -11.49
CA SER A 317 -13.06 -21.65 -12.59
C SER A 317 -13.60 -20.43 -13.35
N LEU A 318 -12.72 -19.66 -13.99
CA LEU A 318 -13.11 -18.45 -14.72
C LEU A 318 -13.48 -18.79 -16.16
N SER A 319 -14.73 -18.57 -16.60
CA SER A 319 -15.14 -18.79 -18.00
C SER A 319 -14.92 -17.61 -18.93
N PHE A 320 -14.76 -17.97 -20.19
CA PHE A 320 -14.88 -17.10 -21.35
C PHE A 320 -16.20 -17.33 -22.13
N PRO A 321 -16.56 -16.45 -23.07
CA PRO A 321 -17.66 -16.68 -24.01
C PRO A 321 -17.51 -18.00 -24.78
N ALA A 322 -18.66 -18.57 -25.19
CA ALA A 322 -18.66 -19.78 -26.02
C ALA A 322 -18.06 -19.51 -27.40
N PHE A 323 -17.26 -20.45 -27.89
CA PHE A 323 -16.66 -20.38 -29.23
C PHE A 323 -17.56 -21.07 -30.27
N ASP A 324 -17.49 -20.63 -31.52
CA ASP A 324 -18.06 -21.35 -32.67
C ASP A 324 -17.06 -22.41 -33.14
N TYR A 325 -17.50 -23.66 -33.27
CA TYR A 325 -16.65 -24.78 -33.65
C TYR A 325 -16.01 -24.61 -35.05
N ARG A 326 -16.71 -23.97 -35.99
CA ARG A 326 -16.23 -23.74 -37.35
C ARG A 326 -15.16 -22.67 -37.38
N ILE A 327 -15.35 -21.58 -36.62
CA ILE A 327 -14.35 -20.54 -36.46
C ILE A 327 -13.12 -21.11 -35.76
N LEU A 328 -13.32 -21.82 -34.64
CA LEU A 328 -12.23 -22.49 -33.91
C LEU A 328 -11.43 -23.43 -34.81
N ALA A 329 -12.06 -24.14 -35.75
CA ALA A 329 -11.38 -25.07 -36.63
C ALA A 329 -10.37 -24.38 -37.55
N ASP A 330 -10.53 -23.11 -37.91
CA ASP A 330 -9.70 -22.45 -38.92
C ASP A 330 -8.87 -21.28 -38.38
N THR A 331 -9.18 -20.76 -37.18
CA THR A 331 -8.48 -19.61 -36.61
C THR A 331 -7.18 -20.02 -35.91
N PRO A 332 -6.01 -19.44 -36.27
CA PRO A 332 -4.78 -19.60 -35.50
C PRO A 332 -4.91 -19.03 -34.08
N PHE A 333 -4.22 -19.61 -33.09
CA PHE A 333 -4.30 -19.16 -31.69
C PHE A 333 -4.06 -17.65 -31.53
N ALA A 334 -3.02 -17.10 -32.17
CA ALA A 334 -2.66 -15.68 -32.07
C ALA A 334 -3.72 -14.71 -32.63
N GLU A 335 -4.68 -15.21 -33.42
CA GLU A 335 -5.78 -14.45 -34.00
C GLU A 335 -7.13 -14.78 -33.33
N SER A 336 -7.13 -15.62 -32.30
CA SER A 336 -8.34 -16.09 -31.63
C SER A 336 -8.84 -15.11 -30.56
N ASP A 337 -10.17 -15.05 -30.39
CA ASP A 337 -10.80 -14.33 -29.26
C ASP A 337 -10.25 -14.79 -27.90
N PHE A 338 -9.89 -16.08 -27.80
CA PHE A 338 -9.32 -16.64 -26.58
C PHE A 338 -7.96 -16.01 -26.26
N TYR A 339 -7.09 -15.85 -27.26
CA TYR A 339 -5.81 -15.15 -27.08
C TYR A 339 -5.98 -13.70 -26.64
N GLU A 340 -6.93 -12.96 -27.23
CA GLU A 340 -7.25 -11.60 -26.80
C GLU A 340 -7.74 -11.55 -25.36
N GLN A 341 -8.56 -12.52 -24.95
CA GLN A 341 -9.07 -12.63 -23.58
C GLN A 341 -7.97 -12.93 -22.57
N LEU A 342 -6.96 -13.73 -22.92
CA LEU A 342 -5.82 -13.98 -22.05
C LEU A 342 -4.91 -12.76 -21.88
N HIS A 343 -4.85 -11.89 -22.90
CA HIS A 343 -4.13 -10.61 -22.86
C HIS A 343 -4.93 -9.46 -22.23
N GLN A 344 -6.18 -9.71 -21.85
CA GLN A 344 -7.02 -8.72 -21.17
C GLN A 344 -6.54 -8.52 -19.73
N LYS A 345 -6.43 -7.27 -19.28
CA LYS A 345 -6.29 -6.97 -17.86
C LYS A 345 -7.63 -7.15 -17.15
N TYR A 346 -7.63 -7.86 -16.05
CA TYR A 346 -8.80 -8.05 -15.19
C TYR A 346 -8.61 -7.30 -13.87
N LEU A 347 -9.69 -6.68 -13.40
CA LEU A 347 -9.82 -6.31 -12.00
C LEU A 347 -10.51 -7.45 -11.28
N PHE A 348 -9.76 -8.19 -10.47
CA PHE A 348 -10.34 -9.19 -9.58
C PHE A 348 -10.88 -8.51 -8.35
N VAL A 349 -12.21 -8.57 -8.18
CA VAL A 349 -12.91 -8.21 -6.95
C VAL A 349 -13.08 -9.49 -6.14
N ILE A 350 -12.24 -9.62 -5.12
CA ILE A 350 -12.03 -10.89 -4.41
C ILE A 350 -12.87 -10.91 -3.13
N PHE A 351 -13.73 -11.91 -3.02
CA PHE A 351 -14.44 -12.25 -1.79
C PHE A 351 -13.82 -13.51 -1.20
N ARG A 352 -13.59 -13.55 0.12
CA ARG A 352 -12.96 -14.67 0.81
C ARG A 352 -13.85 -15.23 1.89
N GLU A 353 -13.84 -16.55 2.01
CA GLU A 353 -14.46 -17.31 3.09
C GLU A 353 -13.52 -17.38 4.30
N ARG A 354 -14.04 -17.14 5.51
CA ARG A 354 -13.29 -17.29 6.76
C ARG A 354 -13.50 -18.69 7.34
N LYS A 355 -12.48 -19.25 8.00
CA LYS A 355 -12.57 -20.57 8.66
C LYS A 355 -13.72 -20.65 9.67
N SER A 356 -14.01 -19.54 10.36
CA SER A 356 -15.07 -19.44 11.36
C SER A 356 -16.49 -19.32 10.78
N GLU A 357 -16.65 -18.97 9.50
CA GLU A 357 -17.94 -18.68 8.85
C GLU A 357 -18.04 -19.38 7.48
N ARG A 358 -18.15 -20.72 7.50
CA ARG A 358 -18.20 -21.51 6.26
C ARG A 358 -19.45 -21.17 5.43
N GLY A 359 -19.27 -20.93 4.14
CA GLY A 359 -20.30 -20.55 3.17
C GLY A 359 -20.51 -19.04 3.02
N VAL A 360 -19.92 -18.21 3.89
CA VAL A 360 -20.04 -16.74 3.84
C VAL A 360 -18.80 -16.14 3.20
N TYR A 361 -18.99 -15.44 2.08
CA TYR A 361 -17.91 -14.79 1.33
C TYR A 361 -17.97 -13.28 1.52
N ARG A 362 -16.91 -12.71 2.06
CA ARG A 362 -16.79 -11.28 2.37
C ARG A 362 -15.73 -10.65 1.48
N LEU A 363 -15.98 -9.43 0.99
CA LEU A 363 -15.03 -8.68 0.18
C LEU A 363 -13.71 -8.59 0.95
N ALA A 364 -12.63 -9.06 0.34
CA ALA A 364 -11.33 -9.15 0.98
C ALA A 364 -10.37 -8.12 0.39
N GLU A 365 -10.37 -7.99 -0.94
CA GLU A 365 -9.42 -7.13 -1.64
C GLU A 365 -9.79 -6.97 -3.12
N VAL A 366 -9.04 -6.09 -3.79
CA VAL A 366 -9.05 -5.92 -5.22
C VAL A 366 -7.61 -5.95 -5.75
N LEU A 367 -7.41 -6.62 -6.90
CA LEU A 367 -6.11 -6.65 -7.57
C LEU A 367 -6.27 -6.69 -9.10
N PHE A 368 -5.26 -6.18 -9.80
CA PHE A 368 -5.17 -6.35 -11.25
C PHE A 368 -4.42 -7.63 -11.60
N TRP A 369 -4.94 -8.36 -12.59
CA TRP A 369 -4.33 -9.59 -13.08
C TRP A 369 -4.47 -9.72 -14.60
N GLN A 370 -3.47 -10.28 -15.26
CA GLN A 370 -3.50 -10.72 -16.65
C GLN A 370 -2.72 -12.03 -16.72
N MET A 371 -3.06 -12.92 -17.65
CA MET A 371 -2.27 -14.14 -17.85
C MET A 371 -0.82 -13.77 -18.22
N PRO A 372 0.18 -14.31 -17.50
CA PRO A 372 1.58 -14.05 -17.84
C PRO A 372 1.95 -14.61 -19.21
N ASP A 373 2.85 -13.92 -19.90
CA ASP A 373 3.32 -14.33 -21.23
C ASP A 373 3.88 -15.77 -21.26
N ARG A 374 4.53 -16.21 -20.17
CA ARG A 374 5.07 -17.58 -20.04
C ARG A 374 3.99 -18.66 -20.06
N ASP A 375 2.79 -18.35 -19.58
CA ASP A 375 1.67 -19.29 -19.45
C ASP A 375 0.81 -19.33 -20.71
N LEU A 376 0.97 -18.35 -21.62
CA LEU A 376 0.31 -18.34 -22.93
C LEU A 376 0.68 -19.54 -23.80
N LEU A 377 1.90 -20.06 -23.67
CA LEU A 377 2.31 -21.28 -24.40
C LEU A 377 1.49 -22.49 -23.96
N GLU A 378 1.16 -22.57 -22.68
CA GLU A 378 0.34 -23.65 -22.15
C GLU A 378 -1.13 -23.47 -22.54
N ALA A 379 -1.64 -22.24 -22.49
CA ALA A 379 -2.98 -21.93 -22.98
C ALA A 379 -3.13 -22.20 -24.49
N ARG A 380 -2.07 -21.93 -25.28
CA ARG A 380 -1.99 -22.29 -26.70
C ARG A 380 -2.16 -23.79 -26.91
N ARG A 381 -1.48 -24.63 -26.11
CA ARG A 381 -1.61 -26.09 -26.19
C ARG A 381 -3.06 -26.53 -25.92
N CYS A 382 -3.74 -25.93 -24.94
CA CYS A 382 -5.16 -26.22 -24.70
C CYS A 382 -6.04 -25.85 -25.90
N TYR A 383 -5.79 -24.69 -26.51
CA TYR A 383 -6.53 -24.21 -27.68
C TYR A 383 -6.32 -25.11 -28.90
N GLU A 384 -5.06 -25.38 -29.26
CA GLU A 384 -4.69 -26.21 -30.41
C GLU A 384 -5.16 -27.65 -30.25
N GLU A 385 -5.15 -28.19 -29.02
CA GLU A 385 -5.69 -29.52 -28.75
C GLU A 385 -7.21 -29.56 -28.95
N MET A 386 -7.95 -28.56 -28.48
CA MET A 386 -9.38 -28.48 -28.75
C MET A 386 -9.65 -28.32 -30.25
N GLN A 387 -8.90 -27.46 -30.93
CA GLN A 387 -8.97 -27.28 -32.38
C GLN A 387 -8.74 -28.59 -33.14
N ARG A 388 -7.71 -29.37 -32.76
CA ARG A 388 -7.43 -30.70 -33.32
C ARG A 388 -8.59 -31.66 -33.12
N ARG A 389 -9.19 -31.70 -31.93
CA ARG A 389 -10.36 -32.56 -31.66
C ARG A 389 -11.55 -32.18 -32.53
N VAL A 390 -11.84 -30.89 -32.69
CA VAL A 390 -12.89 -30.40 -33.59
C VAL A 390 -12.60 -30.78 -35.04
N ARG A 391 -11.38 -30.56 -35.53
CA ARG A 391 -10.92 -30.95 -36.88
C ARG A 391 -10.88 -32.46 -37.15
N SER A 392 -11.08 -33.28 -36.13
CA SER A 392 -11.09 -34.76 -36.26
C SER A 392 -12.48 -35.35 -36.02
N GLY A 393 -13.52 -34.52 -35.94
CA GLY A 393 -14.89 -34.95 -35.71
C GLY A 393 -15.24 -35.23 -34.25
N HIS A 394 -14.33 -34.93 -33.30
CA HIS A 394 -14.48 -35.21 -31.88
C HIS A 394 -14.77 -33.94 -31.06
N ALA A 395 -15.67 -33.10 -31.55
CA ALA A 395 -16.05 -31.86 -30.86
C ALA A 395 -16.66 -32.12 -29.47
N ASP A 396 -17.21 -33.31 -29.23
CA ASP A 396 -17.75 -33.81 -27.96
C ASP A 396 -16.68 -33.97 -26.86
N ARG A 397 -15.42 -34.23 -27.23
CA ARG A 397 -14.31 -34.51 -26.31
C ARG A 397 -13.60 -33.24 -25.85
N SER A 398 -14.10 -32.59 -24.81
CA SER A 398 -13.44 -31.38 -24.26
C SER A 398 -12.05 -31.67 -23.67
N VAL A 399 -11.13 -30.71 -23.80
CA VAL A 399 -9.85 -30.72 -23.04
C VAL A 399 -10.17 -30.56 -21.55
N LYS A 400 -9.78 -31.52 -20.72
CA LYS A 400 -10.06 -31.56 -19.27
C LYS A 400 -9.06 -30.70 -18.51
N SER A 401 -9.45 -30.26 -17.31
CA SER A 401 -8.55 -29.54 -16.38
C SER A 401 -7.38 -30.38 -15.87
N THR A 402 -7.42 -31.69 -16.04
CA THR A 402 -6.30 -32.60 -15.76
C THR A 402 -5.32 -32.72 -16.93
N GLU A 403 -5.71 -32.30 -18.13
CA GLU A 403 -4.88 -32.39 -19.35
C GLU A 403 -4.04 -31.12 -19.57
N ASN A 404 -4.36 -30.02 -18.90
CA ASN A 404 -3.67 -28.75 -19.03
C ASN A 404 -3.76 -27.96 -17.71
N ARG A 405 -2.63 -27.41 -17.24
CA ARG A 405 -2.54 -26.81 -15.91
C ARG A 405 -3.32 -25.51 -15.79
N CYS A 406 -3.30 -24.66 -16.82
CA CYS A 406 -3.87 -23.31 -16.75
C CYS A 406 -5.30 -23.24 -17.26
N CYS A 407 -5.67 -24.03 -18.28
CA CYS A 407 -6.96 -23.89 -18.96
C CYS A 407 -7.64 -25.23 -19.25
N HIS A 408 -8.95 -25.20 -19.46
CA HIS A 408 -9.72 -26.35 -19.94
C HIS A 408 -10.93 -25.90 -20.76
N VAL A 409 -11.59 -26.85 -21.41
CA VAL A 409 -12.84 -26.63 -22.14
C VAL A 409 -13.98 -27.33 -21.41
N ARG A 410 -15.11 -26.66 -21.23
CA ARG A 410 -16.31 -27.28 -20.64
C ARG A 410 -17.59 -26.73 -21.26
N PRO A 411 -18.70 -27.48 -21.17
CA PRO A 411 -20.00 -26.99 -21.61
C PRO A 411 -20.39 -25.65 -20.98
N HIS A 412 -20.98 -24.76 -21.77
CA HIS A 412 -21.49 -23.45 -21.38
C HIS A 412 -22.91 -23.20 -21.94
N GLY A 413 -23.53 -24.21 -22.52
CA GLY A 413 -24.93 -24.18 -22.94
C GLY A 413 -25.89 -24.20 -21.75
N ARG A 414 -27.09 -23.63 -21.92
CA ARG A 414 -28.15 -23.64 -20.90
C ARG A 414 -28.56 -25.06 -20.49
N ASN A 415 -28.52 -25.97 -21.45
CA ASN A 415 -28.80 -27.40 -21.32
C ASN A 415 -28.10 -28.15 -22.47
N LYS A 416 -28.30 -29.47 -22.56
CA LYS A 416 -27.69 -30.30 -23.61
C LYS A 416 -28.20 -30.00 -25.02
N GLN A 417 -29.35 -29.34 -25.14
CA GLN A 417 -29.97 -28.95 -26.40
C GLN A 417 -29.45 -27.59 -26.92
N ASP A 418 -28.72 -26.84 -26.09
CA ASP A 418 -28.11 -25.57 -26.47
C ASP A 418 -26.79 -25.81 -27.22
N VAL A 419 -26.93 -26.13 -28.51
CA VAL A 419 -25.87 -26.64 -29.39
C VAL A 419 -25.39 -25.61 -30.42
N LEU A 420 -24.24 -25.86 -31.04
CA LEU A 420 -23.70 -25.17 -32.21
C LEU A 420 -23.27 -26.18 -33.28
N PRO A 421 -23.33 -25.81 -34.57
CA PRO A 421 -22.89 -26.68 -35.66
C PRO A 421 -21.37 -26.87 -35.63
N THR A 422 -20.91 -28.08 -35.94
CA THR A 422 -19.50 -28.44 -36.14
C THR A 422 -19.10 -28.27 -37.63
N PRO A 423 -17.80 -28.32 -37.96
CA PRO A 423 -17.36 -28.32 -39.37
C PRO A 423 -17.91 -29.47 -40.23
N TYR A 424 -18.42 -30.54 -39.60
CA TYR A 424 -18.95 -31.73 -40.28
C TYR A 424 -20.48 -31.72 -40.43
N GLY A 425 -21.16 -30.62 -40.06
CA GLY A 425 -22.61 -30.51 -40.12
C GLY A 425 -23.36 -31.20 -38.97
N SER A 426 -22.66 -31.88 -38.06
CA SER A 426 -23.24 -32.36 -36.79
C SER A 426 -23.40 -31.21 -35.79
N PHE A 427 -24.17 -31.41 -34.72
CA PHE A 427 -24.37 -30.41 -33.66
C PHE A 427 -23.77 -30.89 -32.34
N GLU A 428 -23.13 -29.98 -31.61
CA GLU A 428 -22.55 -30.26 -30.29
C GLU A 428 -22.90 -29.14 -29.30
N THR A 429 -23.04 -29.49 -28.02
CA THR A 429 -23.32 -28.56 -26.92
C THR A 429 -22.37 -27.38 -26.96
N LYS A 430 -22.85 -26.15 -26.72
CA LYS A 430 -21.98 -24.96 -26.60
C LYS A 430 -20.90 -25.19 -25.56
N LYS A 431 -19.65 -24.89 -25.91
CA LYS A 431 -18.49 -24.97 -25.03
C LYS A 431 -17.74 -23.65 -25.01
N CYS A 432 -17.02 -23.43 -23.92
CA CYS A 432 -16.08 -22.32 -23.82
C CYS A 432 -14.80 -22.77 -23.13
N PHE A 433 -13.77 -21.95 -23.28
CA PHE A 433 -12.54 -22.06 -22.51
C PHE A 433 -12.74 -21.53 -21.09
N TRP A 434 -12.01 -22.11 -20.16
CA TRP A 434 -11.99 -21.73 -18.75
C TRP A 434 -10.55 -21.66 -18.27
N ILE A 435 -10.26 -20.72 -17.36
CA ILE A 435 -9.03 -20.78 -16.55
C ILE A 435 -9.30 -21.62 -15.30
N ASN A 436 -8.44 -22.60 -15.05
CA ASN A 436 -8.55 -23.51 -13.92
C ASN A 436 -8.55 -22.74 -12.59
N ALA A 437 -9.47 -23.09 -11.68
CA ALA A 437 -9.57 -22.44 -10.37
C ALA A 437 -8.25 -22.49 -9.59
N ARG A 438 -7.62 -23.67 -9.54
CA ARG A 438 -6.33 -23.85 -8.86
C ARG A 438 -5.25 -22.90 -9.39
N TYR A 439 -5.13 -22.80 -10.71
CA TYR A 439 -4.19 -21.90 -11.36
C TYR A 439 -4.48 -20.43 -11.01
N ILE A 440 -5.75 -20.00 -10.98
CA ILE A 440 -6.10 -18.63 -10.55
C ILE A 440 -5.70 -18.39 -9.09
N GLY A 441 -5.88 -19.37 -8.19
CA GLY A 441 -5.42 -19.27 -6.80
C GLY A 441 -3.89 -19.09 -6.73
N GLU A 442 -3.14 -19.96 -7.41
CA GLU A 442 -1.67 -19.90 -7.51
C GLU A 442 -1.19 -18.55 -8.07
N GLU A 443 -1.90 -18.00 -9.05
CA GLU A 443 -1.58 -16.72 -9.66
C GLU A 443 -1.92 -15.51 -8.77
N ILE A 444 -3.01 -15.56 -8.00
CA ILE A 444 -3.31 -14.54 -6.98
C ILE A 444 -2.18 -14.54 -5.94
N ASP A 445 -1.78 -15.71 -5.46
CA ASP A 445 -0.68 -15.83 -4.48
C ASP A 445 0.67 -15.42 -5.07
N ARG A 446 0.91 -15.69 -6.36
CA ARG A 446 2.10 -15.19 -7.06
C ARG A 446 2.12 -13.66 -7.13
N VAL A 447 1.05 -13.03 -7.61
CA VAL A 447 0.99 -11.56 -7.71
C VAL A 447 1.20 -10.91 -6.34
N LYS A 448 0.66 -11.53 -5.29
CA LYS A 448 0.94 -11.11 -3.91
C LYS A 448 2.41 -11.26 -3.56
N ARG A 449 3.02 -12.42 -3.80
CA ARG A 449 4.45 -12.65 -3.54
C ARG A 449 5.35 -11.69 -4.30
N GLU A 450 5.03 -11.36 -5.55
CA GLU A 450 5.79 -10.36 -6.32
C GLU A 450 5.69 -8.96 -5.69
N LEU A 451 4.52 -8.60 -5.14
CA LEU A 451 4.38 -7.38 -4.34
C LEU A 451 5.23 -7.44 -3.06
N PHE A 452 5.26 -8.58 -2.35
CA PHE A 452 6.10 -8.78 -1.16
C PHE A 452 7.61 -8.81 -1.47
N ALA A 453 8.03 -9.41 -2.59
CA ALA A 453 9.43 -9.53 -2.98
C ALA A 453 10.08 -8.15 -3.21
N SER A 454 9.30 -7.18 -3.71
CA SER A 454 9.76 -5.78 -3.80
C SER A 454 10.09 -5.19 -2.42
N THR A 455 9.35 -5.59 -1.38
CA THR A 455 9.60 -5.20 0.01
C THR A 455 10.82 -5.92 0.58
N SER A 456 11.04 -7.19 0.23
CA SER A 456 12.25 -7.94 0.61
C SER A 456 13.52 -7.33 0.00
N GLN A 457 13.49 -6.97 -1.29
CA GLN A 457 14.60 -6.28 -1.93
C GLN A 457 14.85 -4.91 -1.28
N ALA A 458 13.78 -4.15 -0.99
CA ALA A 458 13.91 -2.90 -0.26
C ALA A 458 14.45 -3.09 1.17
N LEU A 459 14.17 -4.23 1.80
CA LEU A 459 14.76 -4.58 3.10
C LEU A 459 16.26 -4.86 2.97
N GLU A 460 16.68 -5.68 1.99
CA GLU A 460 18.09 -5.97 1.73
C GLU A 460 18.88 -4.70 1.45
N GLU A 461 18.37 -3.82 0.58
CA GLU A 461 19.01 -2.51 0.32
C GLU A 461 19.12 -1.65 1.59
N ARG A 462 18.11 -1.67 2.47
CA ARG A 462 18.16 -0.94 3.74
C ARG A 462 19.18 -1.53 4.70
N ILE A 463 19.27 -2.86 4.79
CA ILE A 463 20.29 -3.58 5.55
C ILE A 463 21.67 -3.17 5.05
N GLU A 464 21.92 -3.22 3.75
CA GLU A 464 23.21 -2.84 3.15
C GLU A 464 23.57 -1.38 3.43
N ARG A 465 22.63 -0.44 3.22
CA ARG A 465 22.85 0.99 3.47
C ARG A 465 23.13 1.31 4.94
N ARG A 466 22.52 0.57 5.87
CA ARG A 466 22.64 0.78 7.32
C ARG A 466 23.77 -0.01 7.97
N ASN A 467 24.51 -0.81 7.20
CA ASN A 467 25.64 -1.59 7.69
C ASN A 467 26.89 -0.74 7.96
N VAL A 468 26.76 0.30 8.77
CA VAL A 468 27.84 1.20 9.13
C VAL A 468 28.76 0.44 10.09
N SER A 469 29.87 -0.10 9.58
CA SER A 469 30.91 -0.87 10.30
C SER A 469 30.62 -2.36 10.60
N GLY A 470 29.73 -3.02 9.85
CA GLY A 470 29.50 -4.47 10.00
C GLY A 470 28.49 -4.85 11.09
N HIS A 471 27.85 -3.87 11.72
CA HIS A 471 26.91 -4.06 12.81
C HIS A 471 25.53 -3.55 12.41
N ILE A 472 24.53 -4.43 12.41
CA ILE A 472 23.12 -4.14 12.17
C ILE A 472 22.33 -4.72 13.32
N ILE A 473 21.35 -3.97 13.82
CA ILE A 473 20.35 -4.44 14.78
C ILE A 473 19.06 -4.69 14.02
N ARG A 474 18.72 -5.96 13.79
CA ARG A 474 17.45 -6.38 13.20
C ARG A 474 16.33 -6.27 14.24
N VAL A 475 15.32 -5.45 13.95
CA VAL A 475 14.25 -5.11 14.89
C VAL A 475 12.94 -5.82 14.52
N ALA A 476 12.29 -6.44 15.51
CA ALA A 476 10.87 -6.78 15.48
C ALA A 476 10.05 -5.73 16.24
N GLU A 477 9.05 -5.15 15.59
CA GLU A 477 8.13 -4.18 16.21
C GLU A 477 6.75 -4.80 16.48
N LEU A 478 6.44 -5.03 17.75
CA LEU A 478 5.15 -5.55 18.21
C LEU A 478 4.20 -4.41 18.55
N PHE A 479 2.92 -4.55 18.18
CA PHE A 479 1.88 -3.55 18.42
C PHE A 479 2.28 -2.18 17.84
N ALA A 480 2.74 -2.18 16.59
CA ALA A 480 3.46 -1.08 15.97
C ALA A 480 2.68 0.25 15.86
N GLY A 481 1.35 0.20 15.96
CA GLY A 481 0.49 1.35 15.73
C GLY A 481 0.74 1.94 14.35
N VAL A 482 1.11 3.23 14.32
CA VAL A 482 1.50 3.94 13.08
C VAL A 482 3.02 4.06 12.90
N GLY A 483 3.80 3.26 13.65
CA GLY A 483 5.24 3.06 13.48
C GLY A 483 6.13 4.01 14.28
N GLY A 484 5.73 4.34 15.50
CA GLY A 484 6.49 5.26 16.35
C GLY A 484 7.88 4.76 16.73
N PHE A 485 8.04 3.46 16.99
CA PHE A 485 9.36 2.90 17.28
C PHE A 485 10.21 2.81 16.02
N ARG A 486 9.67 2.29 14.92
CA ARG A 486 10.42 2.22 13.66
C ARG A 486 10.87 3.59 13.19
N LEU A 487 9.97 4.57 13.16
CA LEU A 487 10.34 5.94 12.80
C LEU A 487 11.43 6.50 13.72
N GLY A 488 11.31 6.28 15.04
CA GLY A 488 12.30 6.75 16.00
C GLY A 488 13.67 6.08 15.86
N LEU A 489 13.72 4.77 15.60
CA LEU A 489 14.96 3.99 15.56
C LEU A 489 15.58 3.96 14.15
N GLU A 490 14.82 3.47 13.16
CA GLU A 490 15.28 3.28 11.77
C GLU A 490 15.28 4.59 10.97
N GLY A 491 14.54 5.61 11.42
CA GLY A 491 14.32 6.83 10.68
C GLY A 491 13.35 6.64 9.52
N TYR A 492 13.30 7.62 8.63
CA TYR A 492 12.43 7.59 7.46
C TYR A 492 13.01 8.42 6.32
N GLU A 493 12.98 7.88 5.11
CA GLU A 493 13.37 8.58 3.89
C GLU A 493 12.42 8.15 2.76
N ASN A 494 11.72 9.11 2.16
CA ASN A 494 10.83 8.87 1.03
C ASN A 494 10.96 10.02 0.03
N LYS A 495 11.24 9.70 -1.23
CA LYS A 495 11.43 10.71 -2.29
C LYS A 495 10.16 11.49 -2.62
N GLU A 496 8.98 10.90 -2.41
CA GLU A 496 7.68 11.54 -2.64
C GLU A 496 7.27 12.45 -1.46
N HIS A 497 7.83 12.20 -0.28
CA HIS A 497 7.58 12.94 0.96
C HIS A 497 8.90 13.31 1.65
N PRO A 498 9.75 14.15 1.01
CA PRO A 498 11.03 14.56 1.60
C PRO A 498 10.85 15.30 2.92
N GLU A 499 9.71 15.96 3.13
CA GLU A 499 9.32 16.63 4.37
C GLU A 499 9.12 15.66 5.56
N PHE A 500 9.01 14.35 5.31
CA PHE A 500 8.92 13.34 6.36
C PHE A 500 10.29 12.76 6.74
N ALA A 501 11.36 13.24 6.12
CA ALA A 501 12.70 12.74 6.38
C ALA A 501 13.04 12.83 7.88
N MET A 502 13.47 11.71 8.44
CA MET A 502 13.95 11.62 9.80
C MET A 502 15.22 10.77 9.82
N PRO A 503 16.34 11.27 10.39
CA PRO A 503 17.55 10.48 10.48
C PRO A 503 17.32 9.25 11.36
N SER A 504 18.08 8.19 11.08
CA SER A 504 18.10 7.02 11.95
C SER A 504 18.85 7.33 13.25
N ALA A 505 18.42 6.72 14.35
CA ALA A 505 19.12 6.79 15.64
C ALA A 505 20.40 5.95 15.68
N GLY A 506 20.64 5.07 14.69
CA GLY A 506 21.77 4.15 14.69
C GLY A 506 21.63 3.03 13.65
N PRO A 507 22.23 1.85 13.89
CA PRO A 507 22.22 0.74 12.93
C PRO A 507 20.94 -0.11 12.99
N PHE A 508 19.78 0.51 13.24
CA PHE A 508 18.51 -0.20 13.42
C PHE A 508 17.79 -0.41 12.09
N VAL A 509 17.34 -1.65 11.85
CA VAL A 509 16.53 -1.97 10.67
C VAL A 509 15.33 -2.83 11.09
N THR A 510 14.11 -2.34 10.88
CA THR A 510 12.91 -3.13 11.15
C THR A 510 12.71 -4.16 10.04
N VAL A 511 12.88 -5.43 10.40
CA VAL A 511 12.76 -6.60 9.52
C VAL A 511 11.39 -7.28 9.63
N TRP A 512 10.68 -7.04 10.73
CA TRP A 512 9.36 -7.61 10.97
C TRP A 512 8.54 -6.70 11.88
N ALA A 513 7.25 -6.56 11.59
CA ALA A 513 6.34 -5.78 12.43
C ALA A 513 4.96 -6.43 12.50
N ASN A 514 4.26 -6.23 13.61
CA ASN A 514 2.89 -6.66 13.81
C ASN A 514 2.03 -5.51 14.36
N GLN A 515 0.83 -5.36 13.80
CA GLN A 515 -0.16 -4.40 14.29
C GLN A 515 -1.56 -4.90 14.02
N TRP A 516 -2.40 -4.95 15.05
CA TRP A 516 -3.79 -5.38 14.92
C TRP A 516 -4.73 -4.66 15.89
N GLU A 517 -5.88 -4.21 15.39
CA GLU A 517 -6.90 -3.52 16.16
C GLU A 517 -8.12 -4.43 16.40
N PRO A 518 -8.46 -4.76 17.66
CA PRO A 518 -9.65 -5.58 17.94
C PRO A 518 -10.96 -4.92 17.44
N PRO A 519 -11.91 -5.69 16.87
CA PRO A 519 -11.97 -7.15 16.77
C PRO A 519 -11.43 -7.69 15.43
N GLY A 520 -10.51 -7.00 14.76
CA GLY A 520 -10.01 -7.42 13.45
C GLY A 520 -10.95 -7.13 12.29
N SER A 521 -11.90 -6.21 12.47
CA SER A 521 -12.71 -5.74 11.34
C SER A 521 -11.85 -4.85 10.42
N PRO A 522 -11.94 -5.00 9.10
CA PRO A 522 -11.12 -4.22 8.16
C PRO A 522 -11.21 -2.72 8.38
N VAL A 523 -12.40 -2.20 8.66
CA VAL A 523 -12.66 -0.78 8.94
C VAL A 523 -11.84 -0.25 10.15
N LYS A 524 -11.49 -1.12 11.10
CA LYS A 524 -10.71 -0.75 12.29
C LYS A 524 -9.19 -0.89 12.14
N GLN A 525 -8.67 -1.53 11.10
CA GLN A 525 -7.22 -1.74 10.91
C GLN A 525 -6.48 -0.52 10.33
N PHE A 526 -6.89 0.68 10.74
CA PHE A 526 -6.45 1.92 10.12
C PHE A 526 -5.01 2.29 10.52
N ALA A 527 -4.54 1.87 11.69
CA ALA A 527 -3.15 2.07 12.10
C ALA A 527 -2.21 1.16 11.29
N ALA A 528 -2.56 -0.12 11.11
CA ALA A 528 -1.78 -1.03 10.26
C ALA A 528 -1.70 -0.54 8.81
N ARG A 529 -2.79 0.01 8.27
CA ARG A 529 -2.77 0.60 6.92
C ARG A 529 -1.95 1.87 6.83
N CYS A 530 -2.00 2.72 7.87
CA CYS A 530 -1.12 3.88 7.96
C CYS A 530 0.36 3.44 7.95
N TYR A 531 0.68 2.42 8.74
CA TYR A 531 2.02 1.83 8.79
C TYR A 531 2.43 1.32 7.40
N GLU A 532 1.60 0.52 6.75
CA GLU A 532 1.86 -0.03 5.42
C GLU A 532 2.01 1.06 4.34
N ALA A 533 1.20 2.12 4.40
CA ALA A 533 1.28 3.24 3.48
C ALA A 533 2.61 4.02 3.60
N ARG A 534 3.20 4.07 4.79
CA ARG A 534 4.49 4.73 5.03
C ARG A 534 5.66 3.81 4.70
N PHE A 535 5.59 2.56 5.16
CA PHE A 535 6.73 1.64 5.12
C PHE A 535 6.68 0.61 3.98
N GLY A 536 5.67 0.68 3.12
CA GLY A 536 5.50 -0.19 1.95
C GLY A 536 4.60 -1.39 2.21
N TYR A 537 4.00 -1.93 1.15
CA TYR A 537 3.13 -3.11 1.22
C TYR A 537 3.83 -4.30 1.89
N GLY A 538 3.14 -4.97 2.81
CA GLY A 538 3.71 -6.12 3.51
C GLY A 538 4.78 -5.80 4.55
N SER A 539 4.99 -4.51 4.86
CA SER A 539 5.90 -4.08 5.94
C SER A 539 5.38 -4.39 7.34
N VAL A 540 4.12 -4.81 7.48
CA VAL A 540 3.47 -5.15 8.74
C VAL A 540 2.51 -6.32 8.58
N VAL A 541 2.54 -7.24 9.54
CA VAL A 541 1.55 -8.32 9.67
C VAL A 541 0.33 -7.77 10.39
N ASN A 542 -0.79 -7.65 9.66
CA ASN A 542 -2.06 -7.16 10.21
C ASN A 542 -2.96 -8.30 10.73
N GLU A 543 -2.50 -8.99 11.76
CA GLU A 543 -3.21 -10.11 12.38
C GLU A 543 -2.97 -10.15 13.89
N ASP A 544 -3.87 -10.79 14.62
CA ASP A 544 -3.71 -11.01 16.07
C ASP A 544 -2.40 -11.78 16.31
N VAL A 545 -1.48 -11.17 17.07
CA VAL A 545 -0.15 -11.73 17.35
C VAL A 545 -0.23 -13.13 17.94
N HIS A 546 -1.27 -13.44 18.71
CA HIS A 546 -1.46 -14.76 19.29
C HIS A 546 -1.60 -15.83 18.20
N LEU A 547 -2.42 -15.54 17.17
CA LEU A 547 -2.63 -16.44 16.04
C LEU A 547 -1.38 -16.55 15.16
N VAL A 548 -0.66 -15.44 14.98
CA VAL A 548 0.60 -15.41 14.24
C VAL A 548 1.63 -16.33 14.91
N LEU A 549 1.77 -16.25 16.23
CA LEU A 549 2.67 -17.12 16.99
C LEU A 549 2.25 -18.60 16.93
N ASP A 550 0.94 -18.89 16.98
CA ASP A 550 0.42 -20.26 16.80
C ASP A 550 0.76 -20.83 15.41
N GLU A 551 0.71 -20.01 14.37
CA GLU A 551 1.05 -20.43 13.00
C GLU A 551 2.57 -20.61 12.80
N TYR A 552 3.39 -19.78 13.45
CA TYR A 552 4.85 -19.91 13.42
C TYR A 552 5.31 -21.20 14.10
N GLU A 553 4.81 -21.48 15.32
CA GLU A 553 5.13 -22.73 16.02
C GLU A 553 4.64 -23.97 15.26
N ALA A 554 3.53 -23.87 14.54
CA ALA A 554 3.03 -24.92 13.67
C ALA A 554 3.82 -25.09 12.35
N GLY A 555 4.86 -24.27 12.12
CA GLY A 555 5.69 -24.29 10.92
C GLY A 555 4.97 -23.85 9.65
N LYS A 556 3.87 -23.09 9.77
CA LYS A 556 3.06 -22.63 8.62
C LYS A 556 3.51 -21.29 8.06
N ILE A 557 4.09 -20.46 8.92
CA ILE A 557 4.69 -19.18 8.56
C ILE A 557 6.11 -19.12 9.12
N ASP A 558 6.91 -18.20 8.61
CA ASP A 558 8.22 -17.89 9.14
C ASP A 558 8.25 -16.46 9.70
N ILE A 559 8.99 -16.27 10.79
CA ILE A 559 9.26 -14.96 11.39
C ILE A 559 10.78 -14.79 11.41
N PRO A 560 11.34 -13.74 10.78
CA PRO A 560 12.78 -13.54 10.69
C PRO A 560 13.47 -13.49 12.05
N ASP A 561 14.76 -13.83 12.09
CA ASP A 561 15.59 -13.65 13.28
C ASP A 561 15.86 -12.17 13.55
N VAL A 562 15.78 -11.80 14.82
CA VAL A 562 15.88 -10.42 15.28
C VAL A 562 16.86 -10.28 16.45
N ASP A 563 17.53 -9.15 16.49
CA ASP A 563 18.48 -8.78 17.55
C ASP A 563 17.82 -7.90 18.61
N MET A 564 16.72 -7.23 18.25
CA MET A 564 15.95 -6.35 19.13
C MET A 564 14.45 -6.52 18.97
N VAL A 565 13.72 -6.50 20.09
CA VAL A 565 12.24 -6.45 20.10
C VAL A 565 11.78 -5.14 20.69
N VAL A 566 10.86 -4.46 20.02
CA VAL A 566 10.26 -3.22 20.51
C VAL A 566 8.74 -3.32 20.53
N GLY A 567 8.07 -2.58 21.41
CA GLY A 567 6.61 -2.54 21.39
C GLY A 567 5.95 -1.77 22.53
N GLY A 568 4.79 -1.18 22.22
CA GLY A 568 3.92 -0.50 23.18
C GLY A 568 2.68 -1.35 23.44
N PHE A 569 2.63 -2.04 24.58
CA PHE A 569 1.53 -2.96 24.89
C PHE A 569 0.53 -2.33 25.87
N PRO A 570 -0.78 -2.60 25.73
CA PRO A 570 -1.80 -1.97 26.57
C PRO A 570 -1.70 -2.46 28.02
N CYS A 571 -1.98 -1.56 28.97
CA CYS A 571 -2.00 -1.87 30.40
C CYS A 571 -3.18 -2.80 30.77
N GLN A 572 -2.91 -4.08 31.00
CA GLN A 572 -3.88 -5.11 31.39
C GLN A 572 -3.60 -5.64 32.83
N ASP A 573 -4.43 -6.54 33.35
CA ASP A 573 -4.10 -7.32 34.56
C ASP A 573 -3.24 -8.51 34.13
N TYR A 574 -1.98 -8.55 34.58
CA TYR A 574 -0.95 -9.48 34.11
C TYR A 574 -0.83 -10.76 34.96
N SER A 575 -1.92 -11.16 35.61
CA SER A 575 -1.99 -12.40 36.40
C SER A 575 -1.56 -13.65 35.61
N VAL A 576 -0.92 -14.58 36.33
CA VAL A 576 -0.44 -15.89 35.84
C VAL A 576 -1.54 -16.94 36.06
N ALA A 577 -1.67 -17.91 35.14
CA ALA A 577 -2.55 -19.06 35.32
C ALA A 577 -1.71 -20.34 35.36
N LYS A 578 -1.89 -21.22 36.37
CA LYS A 578 -1.30 -22.58 36.34
C LYS A 578 -2.33 -23.57 35.78
N PRO A 579 -2.06 -24.26 34.65
CA PRO A 579 -2.77 -25.49 34.33
C PRO A 579 -2.37 -26.59 35.34
N LEU A 580 -3.33 -27.42 35.75
CA LEU A 580 -3.16 -28.52 36.71
C LEU A 580 -2.21 -29.65 36.25
N SER A 581 -1.52 -29.54 35.10
CA SER A 581 -0.86 -30.67 34.46
C SER A 581 0.62 -30.51 34.05
N GLN A 582 1.32 -29.40 34.29
CA GLN A 582 2.75 -29.31 33.94
C GLN A 582 3.58 -28.50 34.95
N SER A 583 4.61 -29.12 35.50
CA SER A 583 5.47 -28.57 36.56
C SER A 583 6.65 -27.72 36.06
N ASN A 584 6.77 -27.38 34.77
CA ASN A 584 7.96 -26.73 34.21
C ASN A 584 7.71 -25.55 33.24
N GLY A 585 6.49 -25.02 33.12
CA GLY A 585 6.17 -23.89 32.22
C GLY A 585 5.35 -22.78 32.89
N ILE A 586 5.65 -21.52 32.57
CA ILE A 586 4.84 -20.35 32.97
C ILE A 586 3.85 -20.07 31.83
N GLU A 587 2.55 -20.16 32.10
CA GLU A 587 1.51 -19.78 31.14
C GLU A 587 0.69 -18.61 31.70
N GLY A 588 0.54 -17.58 30.87
CA GLY A 588 -0.20 -16.39 31.22
C GLY A 588 -1.70 -16.55 31.07
N LYS A 589 -2.45 -15.58 31.61
CA LYS A 589 -3.86 -15.45 31.25
C LYS A 589 -4.00 -15.20 29.74
N LYS A 590 -4.69 -16.10 29.04
CA LYS A 590 -4.99 -15.98 27.60
C LYS A 590 -5.64 -14.62 27.29
N GLY A 591 -5.14 -13.93 26.26
CA GLY A 591 -5.62 -12.61 25.83
C GLY A 591 -4.95 -11.41 26.53
N VAL A 592 -3.91 -11.65 27.33
CA VAL A 592 -3.05 -10.58 27.88
C VAL A 592 -1.75 -10.51 27.08
N LEU A 593 -1.55 -9.38 26.40
CA LEU A 593 -0.54 -9.22 25.34
C LEU A 593 0.92 -9.26 25.81
N TRP A 594 1.18 -9.02 27.10
CA TRP A 594 2.50 -9.24 27.70
C TRP A 594 2.98 -10.68 27.50
N TRP A 595 2.08 -11.66 27.60
CA TRP A 595 2.45 -13.07 27.47
C TRP A 595 2.81 -13.43 26.04
N ASP A 596 2.21 -12.77 25.04
CA ASP A 596 2.61 -12.91 23.65
C ASP A 596 4.01 -12.30 23.41
N ILE A 597 4.37 -11.20 24.09
CA ILE A 597 5.76 -10.67 24.09
C ILE A 597 6.71 -11.70 24.70
N TYR A 598 6.40 -12.20 25.89
CA TYR A 598 7.25 -13.19 26.59
C TYR A 598 7.44 -14.46 25.74
N ARG A 599 6.37 -14.98 25.15
CA ARG A 599 6.39 -16.11 24.21
C ARG A 599 7.24 -15.80 22.97
N PHE A 600 7.08 -14.62 22.37
CA PHE A 600 7.89 -14.18 21.22
C PHE A 600 9.39 -14.18 21.56
N LEU A 601 9.77 -13.63 22.73
CA LEU A 601 11.17 -13.61 23.17
C LEU A 601 11.75 -15.03 23.34
N GLN A 602 10.96 -15.98 23.82
CA GLN A 602 11.37 -17.38 23.93
C GLN A 602 11.55 -18.03 22.54
N LEU A 603 10.58 -17.84 21.64
CA LEU A 603 10.57 -18.41 20.30
C LEU A 603 11.69 -17.88 19.40
N LYS A 604 12.07 -16.61 19.56
CA LYS A 604 13.15 -15.98 18.79
C LYS A 604 14.52 -16.07 19.48
N ASN A 605 14.71 -17.09 20.32
CA ASN A 605 15.98 -17.39 20.98
C ASN A 605 16.57 -16.19 21.77
N ARG A 606 15.68 -15.44 22.44
CA ARG A 606 16.00 -14.35 23.38
C ARG A 606 16.83 -13.23 22.74
N PRO A 607 16.25 -12.39 21.86
CA PRO A 607 16.97 -11.29 21.20
C PRO A 607 17.83 -10.47 22.16
N ARG A 608 18.98 -9.92 21.73
CA ARG A 608 19.91 -9.23 22.64
C ARG A 608 19.25 -8.06 23.37
N PHE A 609 18.41 -7.29 22.68
CA PHE A 609 17.80 -6.08 23.21
C PHE A 609 16.27 -6.17 23.23
N VAL A 610 15.66 -5.53 24.23
CA VAL A 610 14.22 -5.29 24.26
C VAL A 610 13.97 -3.85 24.69
N LEU A 611 13.09 -3.13 23.99
CA LEU A 611 12.64 -1.79 24.38
C LEU A 611 11.12 -1.71 24.37
N LEU A 612 10.52 -1.61 25.55
CA LEU A 612 9.07 -1.54 25.71
C LEU A 612 8.62 -0.19 26.26
N GLU A 613 7.41 0.20 25.88
CA GLU A 613 6.72 1.38 26.41
C GLU A 613 5.40 0.98 27.07
N ASN A 614 5.08 1.63 28.19
CA ASN A 614 3.77 1.51 28.83
C ASN A 614 3.42 2.76 29.66
N VAL A 615 2.19 2.81 30.18
CA VAL A 615 1.78 3.84 31.15
C VAL A 615 2.58 3.74 32.45
N ASP A 616 2.93 4.89 33.05
CA ASP A 616 3.71 4.95 34.29
C ASP A 616 3.04 4.25 35.49
N ARG A 617 1.70 4.12 35.44
CA ARG A 617 0.91 3.36 36.41
C ARG A 617 1.31 1.88 36.49
N LEU A 618 1.95 1.32 35.46
CA LEU A 618 2.42 -0.07 35.45
C LEU A 618 3.27 -0.39 36.71
N LEU A 619 4.13 0.54 37.12
CA LEU A 619 4.96 0.41 38.33
C LEU A 619 4.15 0.22 39.61
N LYS A 620 2.86 0.59 39.62
CA LYS A 620 1.95 0.56 40.78
C LYS A 620 0.83 -0.46 40.63
N SER A 621 0.81 -1.21 39.54
CA SER A 621 -0.26 -2.13 39.16
C SER A 621 -0.14 -3.49 39.88
N PRO A 622 -1.27 -4.17 40.16
CA PRO A 622 -2.64 -3.67 40.14
C PRO A 622 -2.98 -2.86 41.39
N VAL A 623 -4.19 -2.28 41.43
CA VAL A 623 -4.68 -1.50 42.58
C VAL A 623 -4.76 -2.32 43.86
N GLY A 624 -5.16 -3.60 43.76
CA GLY A 624 -5.33 -4.50 44.91
C GLY A 624 -4.02 -5.08 45.48
N GLN A 625 -2.91 -4.99 44.75
CA GLN A 625 -1.62 -5.59 45.13
C GLN A 625 -0.46 -4.80 44.53
N ARG A 626 0.02 -3.77 45.24
CA ARG A 626 0.87 -2.74 44.63
C ARG A 626 2.22 -3.26 44.14
N GLY A 627 2.48 -3.07 42.84
CA GLY A 627 3.77 -3.37 42.20
C GLY A 627 3.88 -4.81 41.66
N ARG A 628 2.91 -5.68 41.94
CA ARG A 628 2.91 -7.08 41.50
C ARG A 628 3.17 -7.24 40.00
N ASP A 629 2.42 -6.52 39.16
CA ASP A 629 2.48 -6.72 37.71
C ASP A 629 3.85 -6.37 37.13
N PHE A 630 4.48 -5.31 37.65
CA PHE A 630 5.82 -4.93 37.24
C PHE A 630 6.88 -5.92 37.76
N ALA A 631 6.72 -6.45 38.97
CA ALA A 631 7.57 -7.52 39.49
C ALA A 631 7.49 -8.79 38.63
N ILE A 632 6.30 -9.18 38.16
CA ILE A 632 6.12 -10.30 37.22
C ILE A 632 6.94 -10.04 35.95
N ILE A 633 6.78 -8.86 35.33
CA ILE A 633 7.51 -8.48 34.11
C ILE A 633 9.02 -8.58 34.31
N LEU A 634 9.55 -7.97 35.38
CA LEU A 634 10.98 -8.02 35.69
C LEU A 634 11.47 -9.45 35.98
N SER A 635 10.68 -10.27 36.67
CA SER A 635 11.04 -11.67 36.94
C SER A 635 11.08 -12.53 35.67
N CYS A 636 10.18 -12.27 34.71
CA CYS A 636 10.22 -12.90 33.39
C CYS A 636 11.45 -12.45 32.57
N PHE A 637 11.86 -11.19 32.67
CA PHE A 637 13.12 -10.75 32.06
C PHE A 637 14.32 -11.43 32.71
N ALA A 638 14.36 -11.51 34.04
CA ALA A 638 15.42 -12.19 34.77
C ALA A 638 15.50 -13.68 34.41
N SER A 639 14.36 -14.38 34.27
CA SER A 639 14.32 -15.80 33.90
C SER A 639 14.84 -16.07 32.48
N LEU A 640 14.79 -15.07 31.60
CA LEU A 640 15.35 -15.13 30.25
C LEU A 640 16.80 -14.61 30.17
N GLY A 641 17.39 -14.17 31.29
CA GLY A 641 18.77 -13.70 31.37
C GLY A 641 18.97 -12.24 30.98
N TYR A 642 17.94 -11.40 31.09
CA TYR A 642 18.08 -9.96 30.83
C TYR A 642 18.39 -9.18 32.10
N ALA A 643 19.31 -8.22 31.97
CA ALA A 643 19.40 -7.06 32.85
C ALA A 643 18.47 -5.96 32.32
N VAL A 644 17.82 -5.21 33.20
CA VAL A 644 16.77 -4.25 32.85
C VAL A 644 17.05 -2.88 33.44
N GLU A 645 16.87 -1.83 32.65
CA GLU A 645 16.77 -0.44 33.07
C GLU A 645 15.34 0.06 32.79
N TRP A 646 14.77 0.87 33.69
CA TRP A 646 13.54 1.60 33.37
C TRP A 646 13.60 3.05 33.81
N ARG A 647 12.82 3.88 33.11
CA ARG A 647 12.67 5.30 33.42
C ARG A 647 11.27 5.79 33.10
N VAL A 648 10.70 6.54 34.03
CA VAL A 648 9.45 7.30 33.81
C VAL A 648 9.79 8.64 33.19
N ILE A 649 9.52 8.77 31.90
CA ILE A 649 9.84 9.96 31.10
C ILE A 649 8.56 10.76 30.87
N ASN A 650 8.61 12.05 31.14
CA ASN A 650 7.60 13.01 30.72
C ASN A 650 8.18 13.84 29.57
N GLY A 651 7.59 13.77 28.37
CA GLY A 651 8.16 14.41 27.19
C GLY A 651 8.50 15.90 27.39
N ALA A 652 7.60 16.64 28.03
CA ALA A 652 7.80 18.07 28.33
C ALA A 652 9.04 18.36 29.18
N ASP A 653 9.48 17.44 30.04
CA ASP A 653 10.67 17.66 30.88
C ASP A 653 11.98 17.61 30.07
N TYR A 654 11.91 17.19 28.79
CA TYR A 654 13.06 16.97 27.90
C TYR A 654 12.91 17.67 26.54
N GLY A 655 12.12 18.75 26.51
CA GLY A 655 11.99 19.64 25.35
C GLY A 655 10.90 19.29 24.34
N PHE A 656 10.14 18.21 24.55
CA PHE A 656 9.01 17.87 23.67
C PHE A 656 7.77 18.73 23.97
N PRO A 657 6.93 19.07 22.98
CA PRO A 657 5.83 20.02 23.13
C PRO A 657 4.62 19.48 23.92
N GLN A 658 4.75 18.32 24.59
CA GLN A 658 3.64 17.64 25.25
C GLN A 658 4.04 17.02 26.60
N LYS A 659 3.25 17.32 27.63
CA LYS A 659 3.27 16.63 28.93
C LYS A 659 2.69 15.23 28.75
N ARG A 660 3.52 14.25 28.39
CA ARG A 660 3.13 12.85 28.24
C ARG A 660 4.09 11.97 29.05
N ARG A 661 3.60 11.46 30.17
CA ARG A 661 4.36 10.60 31.08
C ARG A 661 4.16 9.13 30.74
N ARG A 662 5.26 8.40 30.51
CA ARG A 662 5.30 6.96 30.22
C ARG A 662 6.51 6.30 30.87
N VAL A 663 6.42 5.01 31.14
CA VAL A 663 7.59 4.20 31.54
C VAL A 663 8.16 3.53 30.30
N TYR A 664 9.46 3.68 30.10
CA TYR A 664 10.22 2.94 29.10
C TYR A 664 11.08 1.91 29.84
N ILE A 665 11.11 0.69 29.30
CA ILE A 665 11.81 -0.46 29.87
C ILE A 665 12.79 -0.94 28.80
N PHE A 666 14.08 -0.83 29.08
CA PHE A 666 15.14 -1.36 28.24
C PHE A 666 15.72 -2.61 28.90
N ALA A 667 15.79 -3.70 28.17
CA ALA A 667 16.37 -4.95 28.63
C ALA A 667 17.52 -5.35 27.71
N GLU A 668 18.65 -5.74 28.29
CA GLU A 668 19.82 -6.24 27.58
C GLU A 668 20.17 -7.63 28.11
N ARG A 669 20.33 -8.60 27.21
CA ARG A 669 20.85 -9.92 27.54
C ARG A 669 22.36 -9.84 27.63
N THR A 670 22.89 -9.81 28.85
CA THR A 670 24.32 -9.65 29.12
C THR A 670 24.74 -10.48 30.32
N ASP A 671 25.94 -11.05 30.24
CA ASP A 671 26.62 -11.74 31.34
C ASP A 671 27.50 -10.77 32.16
N GLU A 672 27.64 -9.51 31.70
CA GLU A 672 28.36 -8.47 32.43
C GLU A 672 27.63 -8.12 33.73
N GLY A 673 28.31 -8.25 34.87
CA GLY A 673 27.76 -7.86 36.17
C GLY A 673 27.64 -6.34 36.29
N TRP A 674 26.42 -5.83 36.42
CA TRP A 674 26.16 -4.40 36.58
C TRP A 674 26.26 -3.97 38.04
N ASN A 675 26.96 -2.87 38.28
CA ASN A 675 26.73 -2.10 39.50
C ASN A 675 25.41 -1.34 39.37
N LEU A 676 24.35 -1.87 39.99
CA LEU A 676 22.99 -1.34 39.82
C LEU A 676 22.83 0.13 40.22
N GLU A 677 23.63 0.63 41.17
CA GLU A 677 23.54 2.02 41.62
C GLU A 677 24.24 2.98 40.66
N GLU A 678 25.43 2.62 40.16
CA GLU A 678 26.12 3.38 39.11
C GLU A 678 25.28 3.40 37.83
N ARG A 679 24.67 2.26 37.47
CA ARG A 679 23.84 2.11 36.27
C ARG A 679 22.60 3.00 36.24
N LEU A 680 22.10 3.45 37.40
CA LEU A 680 21.04 4.46 37.45
C LEU A 680 21.47 5.80 36.83
N SER A 681 22.77 6.09 36.84
CA SER A 681 23.37 7.37 36.44
C SER A 681 24.21 7.26 35.16
N ASP A 682 24.68 6.08 34.79
CA ASP A 682 25.52 5.84 33.60
C ASP A 682 24.98 4.73 32.67
N GLY A 683 23.70 4.37 32.77
CA GLY A 683 23.03 3.43 31.88
C GLY A 683 22.48 4.06 30.59
N VAL A 684 21.91 3.23 29.72
CA VAL A 684 21.26 3.67 28.47
C VAL A 684 20.16 4.70 28.75
N MET A 685 19.34 4.45 29.77
CA MET A 685 18.26 5.36 30.16
C MET A 685 18.79 6.68 30.75
N ALA A 686 19.97 6.64 31.40
CA ALA A 686 20.61 7.82 31.96
C ALA A 686 21.22 8.71 30.89
N ASP A 687 21.89 8.12 29.90
CA ASP A 687 22.43 8.82 28.75
C ASP A 687 21.34 9.48 27.90
N ALA A 688 20.26 8.74 27.61
CA ALA A 688 19.18 9.23 26.76
C ALA A 688 18.34 10.33 27.44
N PHE A 689 18.17 10.25 28.76
CA PHE A 689 17.32 11.13 29.55
C PHE A 689 17.97 11.49 30.88
N PRO A 690 18.96 12.38 30.91
CA PRO A 690 19.70 12.72 32.13
C PRO A 690 18.79 13.17 33.27
N ALA A 691 19.08 12.70 34.49
CA ALA A 691 18.29 13.00 35.67
C ALA A 691 19.13 12.87 36.93
N GLU A 692 18.77 13.62 37.97
CA GLU A 692 19.39 13.55 39.29
C GLU A 692 18.57 12.65 40.21
N VAL A 693 19.24 11.79 40.99
CA VAL A 693 18.59 10.96 42.01
C VAL A 693 18.12 11.86 43.16
N VAL A 694 16.84 11.73 43.52
CA VAL A 694 16.24 12.49 44.60
C VAL A 694 16.05 11.57 45.80
N GLY A 695 16.71 11.91 46.91
CA GLY A 695 16.69 11.09 48.12
C GLY A 695 17.75 9.98 48.06
N GLY A 696 17.33 8.74 48.29
CA GLY A 696 18.22 7.57 48.31
C GLY A 696 17.78 6.48 47.34
N VAL A 697 18.68 5.54 47.09
CA VAL A 697 18.39 4.35 46.28
C VAL A 697 17.79 3.26 47.17
N ASN A 698 16.64 2.73 46.76
CA ASN A 698 16.01 1.59 47.40
C ASN A 698 16.45 0.29 46.74
N ARG A 699 16.75 -0.73 47.54
CA ARG A 699 17.06 -2.08 47.06
C ARG A 699 15.96 -3.06 47.43
N LEU A 700 15.61 -3.93 46.49
CA LEU A 700 14.65 -5.02 46.71
C LEU A 700 15.05 -6.25 45.88
N THR A 701 14.53 -7.41 46.26
CA THR A 701 14.76 -8.68 45.56
C THR A 701 13.41 -9.24 45.12
N LEU A 702 13.35 -9.64 43.85
CA LEU A 702 12.19 -10.33 43.28
C LEU A 702 12.23 -11.81 43.64
N LEU A 703 11.06 -12.44 43.69
CA LEU A 703 11.00 -13.90 43.81
C LEU A 703 11.45 -14.51 42.48
N SER A 704 12.10 -15.68 42.53
CA SER A 704 12.66 -16.32 41.32
C SER A 704 11.57 -16.84 40.37
N ASP A 705 10.41 -17.24 40.92
CA ASP A 705 9.26 -17.70 40.14
C ASP A 705 8.27 -16.53 39.92
N PRO A 706 7.98 -16.15 38.66
CA PRO A 706 6.94 -15.17 38.33
C PRO A 706 5.56 -15.48 38.92
N TYR A 707 5.22 -16.76 39.09
CA TYR A 707 3.98 -17.18 39.77
C TYR A 707 3.99 -16.84 41.27
N GLU A 708 5.12 -17.03 41.95
CA GLU A 708 5.22 -16.60 43.35
C GLU A 708 5.13 -15.08 43.48
N ASN A 709 5.72 -14.34 42.53
CA ASN A 709 5.53 -12.88 42.47
C ASN A 709 4.06 -12.51 42.29
N SER A 710 3.29 -13.24 41.47
CA SER A 710 1.87 -12.95 41.30
C SER A 710 1.05 -13.15 42.57
N GLU A 711 1.37 -14.16 43.37
CA GLU A 711 0.64 -14.44 44.62
C GLU A 711 1.09 -13.59 45.80
N ARG A 712 2.40 -13.30 45.90
CA ARG A 712 3.00 -12.78 47.15
C ARG A 712 3.59 -11.38 47.03
N PHE A 713 4.12 -10.98 45.87
CA PHE A 713 4.81 -9.69 45.75
C PHE A 713 3.82 -8.53 45.94
N GLY A 714 4.11 -7.64 46.88
CA GLY A 714 3.24 -6.49 47.16
C GLY A 714 1.91 -6.85 47.85
N ALA A 715 1.72 -8.08 48.32
CA ALA A 715 0.55 -8.47 49.10
C ALA A 715 0.47 -7.65 50.39
N GLY A 716 -0.65 -6.97 50.62
CA GLY A 716 -0.85 -6.07 51.77
C GLY A 716 -0.11 -4.72 51.69
N ALA A 717 0.69 -4.48 50.66
CA ALA A 717 1.45 -3.24 50.52
C ALA A 717 0.55 -2.05 50.16
N LYS A 718 0.67 -0.95 50.90
CA LYS A 718 -0.09 0.30 50.63
C LYS A 718 0.47 1.11 49.45
N LYS A 719 1.77 0.98 49.18
CA LYS A 719 2.50 1.67 48.12
C LYS A 719 3.36 0.67 47.36
N SER A 720 3.60 0.91 46.08
CA SER A 720 4.55 0.11 45.31
C SER A 720 5.97 0.45 45.75
N PRO A 721 6.88 -0.54 45.85
CA PRO A 721 8.29 -0.28 46.13
C PRO A 721 9.06 0.24 44.91
N PHE A 722 8.52 0.11 43.69
CA PHE A 722 9.16 0.59 42.47
C PHE A 722 8.99 2.11 42.31
N LEU A 723 10.10 2.81 42.04
CA LEU A 723 10.17 4.25 41.84
C LEU A 723 10.41 4.61 40.36
N ARG A 724 10.54 5.90 40.07
CA ARG A 724 10.53 6.45 38.70
C ARG A 724 11.73 6.07 37.85
N ALA A 725 12.85 5.65 38.44
CA ALA A 725 13.96 5.01 37.75
C ALA A 725 14.36 3.71 38.46
N GLY A 726 14.91 2.77 37.72
CA GLY A 726 15.46 1.56 38.31
C GLY A 726 16.29 0.72 37.37
N VAL A 727 17.08 -0.15 37.99
CA VAL A 727 17.94 -1.13 37.35
C VAL A 727 17.74 -2.48 38.04
N MET A 728 17.65 -3.56 37.26
CA MET A 728 17.50 -4.92 37.74
C MET A 728 18.50 -5.85 37.04
N GLN A 729 19.15 -6.72 37.81
CA GLN A 729 19.89 -7.86 37.25
C GLN A 729 19.73 -9.07 38.17
N SER A 730 19.47 -10.24 37.58
CA SER A 730 19.31 -11.51 38.31
C SER A 730 18.32 -11.42 39.48
N GLY A 731 17.24 -10.67 39.32
CA GLY A 731 16.19 -10.49 40.33
C GLY A 731 16.52 -9.49 41.44
N VAL A 732 17.74 -8.94 41.48
CA VAL A 732 18.11 -7.86 42.41
C VAL A 732 17.81 -6.52 41.74
N VAL A 733 17.15 -5.63 42.47
CA VAL A 733 16.67 -4.34 41.97
C VAL A 733 17.26 -3.19 42.79
N ALA A 734 17.71 -2.14 42.11
CA ALA A 734 17.95 -0.82 42.65
C ALA A 734 16.97 0.17 42.01
N THR A 735 16.27 0.99 42.79
CA THR A 735 15.26 1.94 42.28
C THR A 735 15.28 3.25 43.05
N ALA A 736 15.06 4.36 42.35
CA ALA A 736 15.13 5.69 42.94
C ALA A 736 14.07 6.64 42.36
N GLU A 737 13.72 7.66 43.15
CA GLU A 737 13.05 8.83 42.61
C GLU A 737 14.08 9.69 41.87
N ILE A 738 13.64 10.34 40.80
CA ILE A 738 14.51 11.14 39.95
C ILE A 738 13.87 12.48 39.60
N SER A 739 14.71 13.50 39.43
CA SER A 739 14.35 14.79 38.85
C SER A 739 15.02 14.95 37.49
N PRO A 740 14.26 15.25 36.41
CA PRO A 740 14.83 15.40 35.07
C PRO A 740 15.84 16.54 35.01
N ARG A 741 16.86 16.38 34.16
CA ARG A 741 17.90 17.38 33.91
C ARG A 741 18.03 17.58 32.40
N TYR A 742 17.57 18.73 31.93
CA TYR A 742 17.60 19.08 30.51
C TYR A 742 17.82 20.60 30.37
N ASP A 743 18.81 20.97 29.57
CA ASP A 743 19.26 22.34 29.32
C ASP A 743 19.09 22.77 27.86
N GLY A 744 18.52 21.90 27.02
CA GLY A 744 18.23 22.19 25.62
C GLY A 744 16.92 22.97 25.42
N ASP A 745 16.57 23.17 24.14
CA ASP A 745 15.39 23.95 23.76
C ASP A 745 14.09 23.28 24.22
N MET A 746 13.20 24.11 24.74
CA MET A 746 11.88 23.72 25.22
C MET A 746 10.81 24.10 24.19
N LYS A 747 10.12 23.10 23.65
CA LYS A 747 8.99 23.34 22.75
C LYS A 747 7.68 23.50 23.51
N VAL A 748 6.79 24.33 22.97
CA VAL A 748 5.46 24.62 23.50
C VAL A 748 4.38 24.21 22.50
N LEU A 749 3.11 24.26 22.91
CA LEU A 749 1.98 23.95 22.02
C LEU A 749 1.97 24.87 20.78
N GLY A 750 2.33 26.15 20.94
CA GLY A 750 2.39 27.12 19.85
C GLY A 750 3.34 26.73 18.71
N ASP A 751 4.44 26.03 19.02
CA ASP A 751 5.47 25.65 18.02
C ASP A 751 5.00 24.58 17.03
N VAL A 752 3.89 23.89 17.34
CA VAL A 752 3.34 22.82 16.50
C VAL A 752 1.98 23.19 15.89
N LEU A 753 1.47 24.39 16.17
CA LEU A 753 0.23 24.87 15.55
C LEU A 753 0.46 25.12 14.06
N VAL A 754 -0.51 24.73 13.23
CA VAL A 754 -0.51 25.10 11.81
C VAL A 754 -1.01 26.53 11.63
N SER A 755 -0.76 27.12 10.45
CA SER A 755 -1.32 28.43 10.11
C SER A 755 -2.85 28.37 10.18
N ASP A 756 -3.49 29.41 10.72
CA ASP A 756 -4.95 29.48 10.83
C ASP A 756 -5.66 29.39 9.46
N GLN A 757 -4.97 29.69 8.36
CA GLN A 757 -5.45 29.52 6.98
C GLN A 757 -5.54 28.05 6.55
N GLU A 758 -4.82 27.16 7.21
CA GLU A 758 -4.83 25.71 6.94
C GLU A 758 -5.89 24.97 7.76
N VAL A 759 -6.49 25.65 8.75
CA VAL A 759 -7.51 25.07 9.63
C VAL A 759 -8.87 25.08 8.93
N PRO A 760 -9.51 23.92 8.72
CA PRO A 760 -10.85 23.87 8.14
C PRO A 760 -11.90 24.52 9.07
N ASP A 761 -12.92 25.16 8.48
CA ASP A 761 -13.95 25.90 9.22
C ASP A 761 -14.64 25.07 10.32
N ASP A 762 -14.88 23.78 10.07
CA ASP A 762 -15.51 22.87 11.03
C ASP A 762 -14.71 22.67 12.34
N PHE A 763 -13.43 23.06 12.38
CA PHE A 763 -12.60 23.02 13.60
C PHE A 763 -12.79 24.23 14.50
N TYR A 764 -13.31 25.34 13.97
CA TYR A 764 -13.69 26.49 14.76
C TYR A 764 -14.93 26.19 15.59
N VAL A 765 -14.96 26.70 16.81
CA VAL A 765 -16.08 26.57 17.72
C VAL A 765 -17.04 27.72 17.46
N GLU A 766 -18.25 27.39 17.03
CA GLU A 766 -19.36 28.36 16.91
C GLU A 766 -19.61 29.06 18.26
N ASP A 767 -19.89 30.36 18.21
CA ASP A 767 -20.08 31.20 19.41
C ASP A 767 -21.18 30.65 20.33
N GLU A 768 -22.27 30.14 19.77
CA GLU A 768 -23.39 29.52 20.50
C GLU A 768 -22.97 28.27 21.29
N LYS A 769 -21.87 27.62 20.90
CA LYS A 769 -21.34 26.41 21.55
C LYS A 769 -20.27 26.73 22.60
N LEU A 770 -19.77 27.97 22.68
CA LEU A 770 -18.68 28.35 23.59
C LEU A 770 -19.03 28.14 25.06
N ASP A 771 -20.25 28.46 25.48
CA ASP A 771 -20.68 28.26 26.87
C ASP A 771 -20.65 26.79 27.29
N LYS A 772 -21.01 25.90 26.36
CA LYS A 772 -20.91 24.46 26.57
C LYS A 772 -19.45 24.03 26.75
N TRP A 773 -18.53 24.58 25.96
CA TRP A 773 -17.09 24.34 26.12
C TRP A 773 -16.57 24.87 27.47
N ARG A 774 -16.94 26.10 27.84
CA ARG A 774 -16.60 26.70 29.15
C ARG A 774 -17.12 25.84 30.31
N TYR A 775 -18.34 25.31 30.22
CA TYR A 775 -18.89 24.39 31.22
C TYR A 775 -18.10 23.07 31.30
N PHE A 776 -17.75 22.47 30.16
CA PHE A 776 -16.97 21.22 30.17
C PHE A 776 -15.54 21.41 30.68
N LYS A 777 -14.94 22.57 30.45
CA LYS A 777 -13.59 22.94 30.90
C LYS A 777 -13.59 23.47 32.34
N GLY A 778 -14.66 24.09 32.79
CA GLY A 778 -14.82 24.63 34.14
C GLY A 778 -14.88 23.55 35.21
N GLY A 779 -14.48 23.93 36.43
CA GLY A 779 -14.66 23.09 37.60
C GLY A 779 -16.14 22.99 37.95
N LYS A 780 -16.59 21.80 38.36
CA LYS A 780 -17.98 21.55 38.75
C LYS A 780 -18.06 20.58 39.91
N SER A 781 -19.10 20.72 40.72
CA SER A 781 -19.42 19.82 41.82
C SER A 781 -20.92 19.68 41.89
N GLU A 782 -21.44 18.59 41.32
CA GLU A 782 -22.87 18.42 41.04
C GLU A 782 -23.34 17.04 41.54
N PRO A 783 -24.56 16.93 42.09
CA PRO A 783 -25.13 15.63 42.42
C PRO A 783 -25.40 14.82 41.15
N ARG A 784 -24.97 13.55 41.12
CA ARG A 784 -25.30 12.57 40.08
C ARG A 784 -25.92 11.34 40.71
N THR A 785 -26.96 10.80 40.07
CA THR A 785 -27.58 9.55 40.47
C THR A 785 -27.15 8.43 39.54
N ASN A 786 -26.59 7.35 40.11
CA ASN A 786 -26.30 6.16 39.33
C ASN A 786 -27.63 5.51 38.91
N LYS A 787 -27.93 5.53 37.61
CA LYS A 787 -29.21 5.02 37.06
C LYS A 787 -29.49 3.55 37.37
N LYS A 788 -28.47 2.74 37.68
CA LYS A 788 -28.63 1.32 38.02
C LYS A 788 -28.87 1.07 39.49
N THR A 789 -28.26 1.86 40.37
CA THR A 789 -28.30 1.61 41.83
C THR A 789 -29.17 2.61 42.58
N GLY A 790 -29.62 3.70 41.94
CA GLY A 790 -30.38 4.78 42.58
C GLY A 790 -29.56 5.64 43.55
N TYR A 791 -28.28 5.30 43.78
CA TYR A 791 -27.40 6.01 44.70
C TYR A 791 -26.99 7.36 44.12
N THR A 792 -27.24 8.42 44.87
CA THR A 792 -26.80 9.79 44.54
C THR A 792 -25.45 10.04 45.18
N TYR A 793 -24.50 10.51 44.37
CA TYR A 793 -23.17 10.89 44.78
C TYR A 793 -22.82 12.27 44.22
N THR A 794 -21.99 13.02 44.93
CA THR A 794 -21.46 14.29 44.40
C THR A 794 -20.36 13.98 43.39
N TYR A 795 -20.59 14.32 42.13
CA TYR A 795 -19.59 14.31 41.09
C TYR A 795 -18.84 15.64 41.09
N SER A 796 -17.59 15.60 41.55
CA SER A 796 -16.69 16.75 41.51
C SER A 796 -15.62 16.56 40.43
N GLU A 797 -15.39 17.58 39.63
CA GLU A 797 -14.40 17.60 38.55
C GLU A 797 -13.69 18.97 38.54
N GLY A 798 -12.35 18.96 38.49
CA GLY A 798 -11.55 20.18 38.49
C GLY A 798 -11.49 20.88 37.12
N ALA A 799 -11.29 22.20 37.16
CA ALA A 799 -11.15 23.03 35.97
C ALA A 799 -9.91 22.65 35.13
N MET A 800 -9.97 22.91 33.83
CA MET A 800 -8.86 22.85 32.90
C MET A 800 -8.70 24.18 32.17
N ALA A 801 -7.50 24.45 31.66
CA ALA A 801 -7.23 25.66 30.90
C ALA A 801 -8.19 25.80 29.70
N PHE A 802 -8.71 27.02 29.52
CA PHE A 802 -9.54 27.41 28.39
C PHE A 802 -9.28 28.88 28.06
N PRO A 803 -8.70 29.19 26.88
CA PRO A 803 -8.08 28.24 25.95
C PRO A 803 -6.88 27.51 26.60
N ASP A 804 -6.47 26.40 26.01
CA ASP A 804 -5.21 25.74 26.32
C ASP A 804 -4.04 26.69 25.99
N PRO A 805 -3.05 26.86 26.88
CA PRO A 805 -1.95 27.82 26.70
C PRO A 805 -1.04 27.40 25.55
N VAL A 806 -0.74 28.34 24.66
CA VAL A 806 0.15 28.12 23.51
C VAL A 806 1.63 28.35 23.84
N ASP A 807 1.91 29.05 24.94
CA ASP A 807 3.23 29.37 25.48
C ASP A 807 3.73 28.32 26.49
N ALA A 808 3.05 27.18 26.60
CA ALA A 808 3.43 26.08 27.46
C ALA A 808 3.31 24.73 26.71
N PRO A 809 4.01 23.68 27.17
CA PRO A 809 3.83 22.34 26.62
C PRO A 809 2.37 21.89 26.77
N ALA A 810 1.81 21.32 25.70
CA ALA A 810 0.46 20.80 25.66
C ALA A 810 0.24 19.75 26.76
N ARG A 811 -0.99 19.62 27.24
CA ARG A 811 -1.36 18.47 28.09
C ARG A 811 -1.42 17.20 27.23
N THR A 812 -1.48 16.04 27.89
CA THR A 812 -1.54 14.77 27.15
C THR A 812 -2.74 14.73 26.21
N ILE A 813 -2.49 14.48 24.91
CA ILE A 813 -3.56 14.23 23.95
C ILE A 813 -4.16 12.85 24.18
N LEU A 814 -5.48 12.75 24.01
CA LEU A 814 -6.24 11.51 24.21
C LEU A 814 -6.88 11.04 22.91
N THR A 815 -7.30 9.79 22.86
CA THR A 815 -8.00 9.23 21.69
C THR A 815 -9.32 9.94 21.39
N SER A 816 -9.85 10.70 22.36
CA SER A 816 -11.06 11.51 22.26
C SER A 816 -10.84 12.90 21.66
N GLU A 817 -9.64 13.27 21.20
CA GLU A 817 -9.38 14.60 20.63
C GLU A 817 -10.25 14.87 19.37
N GLY A 818 -10.57 13.82 18.61
CA GLY A 818 -11.36 13.93 17.39
C GLY A 818 -12.83 14.34 17.57
N GLY A 819 -13.40 14.92 16.52
CA GLY A 819 -14.83 15.28 16.41
C GLY A 819 -15.22 16.62 17.03
N GLY A 820 -16.38 17.17 16.64
CA GLY A 820 -16.82 18.53 17.00
C GLY A 820 -17.43 18.74 18.39
N SER A 821 -17.81 17.66 19.09
CA SER A 821 -18.52 17.80 20.36
C SER A 821 -17.63 18.35 21.48
N ALA A 822 -18.16 19.31 22.25
CA ALA A 822 -17.53 19.82 23.46
C ALA A 822 -17.18 18.69 24.42
N SER A 823 -15.93 18.69 24.87
CA SER A 823 -15.41 17.73 25.83
C SER A 823 -14.40 18.43 26.72
N ARG A 824 -14.33 18.00 27.97
CA ARG A 824 -13.28 18.44 28.88
C ARG A 824 -11.92 18.12 28.27
N SER A 825 -11.71 16.88 27.85
CA SER A 825 -10.42 16.36 27.39
C SER A 825 -9.88 16.92 26.08
N LYS A 826 -10.63 17.75 25.34
CA LYS A 826 -10.24 18.24 24.01
C LYS A 826 -9.50 19.56 24.07
N HIS A 827 -8.44 19.71 23.28
CA HIS A 827 -7.68 20.95 23.23
C HIS A 827 -8.46 22.04 22.49
N ILE A 828 -8.43 23.25 23.02
CA ILE A 828 -8.99 24.45 22.38
C ILE A 828 -7.94 25.54 22.45
N VAL A 829 -7.59 26.14 21.32
CA VAL A 829 -6.70 27.31 21.24
C VAL A 829 -7.47 28.51 20.68
N GLN A 830 -6.93 29.70 20.87
CA GLN A 830 -7.45 30.91 20.23
C GLN A 830 -6.64 31.19 18.96
N ALA A 831 -7.34 31.37 17.83
CA ALA A 831 -6.77 31.77 16.55
C ALA A 831 -6.39 33.26 16.56
N GLY A 832 -5.58 33.68 15.59
CA GLY A 832 -5.11 35.06 15.47
C GLY A 832 -6.22 36.10 15.24
N ASP A 833 -7.37 35.66 14.73
CA ASP A 833 -8.57 36.50 14.56
C ASP A 833 -9.48 36.56 15.80
N GLY A 834 -9.08 35.89 16.89
CA GLY A 834 -9.80 35.85 18.16
C GLY A 834 -10.81 34.71 18.31
N ARG A 835 -11.11 33.94 17.25
CA ARG A 835 -11.99 32.77 17.32
C ARG A 835 -11.33 31.63 18.08
N TYR A 836 -12.14 30.73 18.64
CA TYR A 836 -11.64 29.53 19.31
C TYR A 836 -11.71 28.34 18.35
N ARG A 837 -10.66 27.51 18.33
CA ARG A 837 -10.61 26.31 17.49
C ARG A 837 -10.06 25.10 18.23
N ARG A 838 -10.47 23.93 17.78
CA ARG A 838 -9.86 22.65 18.17
C ARG A 838 -8.52 22.46 17.46
N LEU A 839 -7.69 21.56 17.99
CA LEU A 839 -6.48 21.13 17.27
C LEU A 839 -6.86 20.29 16.05
N VAL A 840 -6.17 20.51 14.93
CA VAL A 840 -6.30 19.69 13.72
C VAL A 840 -5.41 18.45 13.80
N PRO A 841 -5.71 17.36 13.09
CA PRO A 841 -4.92 16.12 13.15
C PRO A 841 -3.42 16.29 12.87
N ASP A 842 -3.07 17.22 11.99
CA ASP A 842 -1.68 17.57 11.67
C ASP A 842 -0.90 18.14 12.87
N GLU A 843 -1.56 18.89 13.75
CA GLU A 843 -1.00 19.38 15.01
C GLU A 843 -0.85 18.22 16.02
N LEU A 844 -1.76 17.25 15.98
CA LEU A 844 -1.68 16.04 16.82
C LEU A 844 -0.52 15.11 16.40
N ASP A 845 -0.26 14.97 15.09
CA ASP A 845 0.89 14.24 14.56
C ASP A 845 2.20 14.85 15.11
N GLN A 846 2.33 16.18 15.00
CA GLN A 846 3.50 16.93 15.47
C GLN A 846 3.67 16.91 16.99
N LEU A 847 2.58 16.94 17.78
CA LEU A 847 2.63 16.81 19.24
C LEU A 847 3.23 15.48 19.73
N GLN A 848 3.18 14.44 18.90
CA GLN A 848 3.78 13.13 19.16
C GLN A 848 5.12 12.96 18.42
N GLY A 849 5.63 14.01 17.77
CA GLY A 849 6.92 13.98 17.06
C GLY A 849 6.87 13.25 15.71
N PHE A 850 5.67 12.98 15.17
CA PHE A 850 5.54 12.54 13.78
C PHE A 850 5.58 13.75 12.83
N PRO A 851 6.03 13.58 11.58
CA PRO A 851 5.89 14.60 10.56
C PRO A 851 4.43 15.04 10.37
N LYS A 852 4.23 16.31 10.02
CA LYS A 852 2.91 16.88 9.71
C LYS A 852 2.24 16.08 8.59
N GLY A 853 1.05 15.51 8.83
CA GLY A 853 0.35 14.71 7.83
C GLY A 853 0.76 13.23 7.82
N TRP A 854 1.56 12.76 8.78
CA TRP A 854 1.95 11.35 8.88
C TRP A 854 0.74 10.40 8.89
N THR A 855 -0.35 10.77 9.57
CA THR A 855 -1.58 9.96 9.60
C THR A 855 -2.56 10.30 8.48
N ASP A 856 -2.24 11.21 7.56
CA ASP A 856 -3.07 11.49 6.39
C ASP A 856 -2.89 10.42 5.31
N THR A 857 -3.50 9.26 5.56
CA THR A 857 -3.49 8.11 4.65
C THR A 857 -4.91 7.72 4.22
N GLY A 858 -5.83 8.70 4.20
CA GLY A 858 -7.28 8.46 3.99
C GLY A 858 -8.06 8.15 5.28
N MET A 859 -7.46 8.33 6.45
CA MET A 859 -8.14 8.23 7.74
C MET A 859 -9.02 9.46 8.00
N SER A 860 -10.17 9.26 8.65
CA SER A 860 -10.95 10.39 9.18
C SER A 860 -10.21 11.05 10.35
N ASP A 861 -10.49 12.34 10.60
CA ASP A 861 -9.87 13.10 11.70
C ASP A 861 -10.02 12.43 13.06
N VAL A 862 -11.16 11.76 13.29
CA VAL A 862 -11.41 10.99 14.51
C VAL A 862 -10.44 9.81 14.64
N ARG A 863 -10.14 9.12 13.54
CA ARG A 863 -9.19 8.00 13.53
C ARG A 863 -7.75 8.48 13.64
N ARG A 864 -7.40 9.59 12.98
CA ARG A 864 -6.09 10.23 13.12
C ARG A 864 -5.82 10.63 14.58
N ALA A 865 -6.80 11.29 15.22
CA ALA A 865 -6.74 11.61 16.65
C ALA A 865 -6.66 10.34 17.55
N PHE A 866 -7.38 9.27 17.19
CA PHE A 866 -7.29 7.99 17.90
C PHE A 866 -5.88 7.38 17.82
N CYS A 867 -5.25 7.38 16.65
CA CYS A 867 -3.87 6.95 16.48
C CYS A 867 -2.93 7.78 17.36
N MET A 868 -3.01 9.11 17.27
CA MET A 868 -2.12 10.00 18.02
C MET A 868 -2.34 9.96 19.53
N GLY A 869 -3.57 9.76 20.01
CA GLY A 869 -3.84 9.55 21.43
C GLY A 869 -3.12 8.30 21.99
N ASN A 870 -3.00 7.25 21.18
CA ASN A 870 -2.32 6.00 21.55
C ASN A 870 -0.81 6.02 21.28
N ALA A 871 -0.33 6.82 20.33
CA ALA A 871 1.07 6.84 19.94
C ALA A 871 2.02 7.29 21.08
N LEU A 872 3.26 6.83 21.02
CA LEU A 872 4.36 7.37 21.82
C LEU A 872 4.89 8.69 21.21
N ILE A 873 5.76 9.39 21.93
CA ILE A 873 6.50 10.53 21.35
C ILE A 873 7.72 9.97 20.62
N VAL A 874 7.79 10.09 19.30
CA VAL A 874 8.80 9.47 18.41
C VAL A 874 10.24 9.82 18.81
N GLY A 875 10.47 11.06 19.26
CA GLY A 875 11.80 11.47 19.70
C GLY A 875 12.31 10.76 20.95
N ILE A 876 11.44 10.08 21.73
CA ILE A 876 11.87 9.31 22.89
C ILE A 876 12.62 8.03 22.49
N PRO A 877 12.03 7.08 21.74
CA PRO A 877 12.79 5.93 21.25
C PRO A 877 13.97 6.33 20.37
N HIS A 878 13.93 7.47 19.67
CA HIS A 878 15.08 8.00 18.95
C HIS A 878 16.29 8.24 19.88
N ARG A 879 16.12 9.04 20.95
CA ARG A 879 17.20 9.30 21.92
C ARG A 879 17.69 8.04 22.63
N ILE A 880 16.79 7.09 22.93
CA ILE A 880 17.18 5.78 23.49
C ILE A 880 18.02 5.00 22.46
N GLY A 881 17.60 4.99 21.19
CA GLY A 881 18.33 4.35 20.10
C GLY A 881 19.74 4.93 19.93
N GLU A 882 19.90 6.26 20.00
CA GLU A 882 21.21 6.91 19.95
C GLU A 882 22.10 6.50 21.12
N ALA A 883 21.55 6.39 22.33
CA ALA A 883 22.28 5.94 23.50
C ALA A 883 22.71 4.47 23.38
N ILE A 884 21.86 3.60 22.83
CA ILE A 884 22.22 2.21 22.53
C ILE A 884 23.33 2.18 21.48
N ALA A 885 23.17 2.91 20.37
CA ALA A 885 24.12 2.90 19.25
C ALA A 885 25.51 3.40 19.64
N LYS A 886 25.61 4.38 20.56
CA LYS A 886 26.89 4.86 21.12
C LYS A 886 27.65 3.82 21.94
N ARG A 887 26.98 2.75 22.38
CA ARG A 887 27.51 1.70 23.26
C ARG A 887 27.78 0.38 22.53
N LEU A 888 27.50 0.32 21.22
CA LEU A 888 27.91 -0.75 20.32
C LEU A 888 29.37 -0.54 19.92
#